data_AF-A0A3P6BXX4-F1
#
_entry.id   AF-A0A3P6BXX4-F1
#
_cell.length_a   1.000
_cell.length_b   1.000
_cell.length_c   1.000
_cell.angle_alpha   90.00
_cell.angle_beta   90.00
_cell.angle_gamma   90.00
#
_symmetry.space_group_name_H-M   'P 1'
#
loop_
_entity.id
_entity.type
_entity.pdbx_description
1 polymer ?
#
loop_
_entity_poly.entity_id
_entity_poly.type
_entity_poly.pdbx_seq_one_letter_code
_entity_poly.pdbx_strand_id
1 'polypeptide(L)'
;MNIFRSRKFSGLCVLSILLVSVTILLLTNDTIDLFPYLSLSYLRRSSLSDVPTFTPTSSPAPVNNPPPPPEPPVSQTRVDDDDDEPVHQDLEMDWVKDKSSLKMEWKRCESPDYMPCLDNMKAIKKLKSKRNMEHRERHCPVPAPRCLVPLPKRYKVPLPWPKSRDMIWYDNAPHSKLVDYKKDQNWIRKTGPFFVFPGGGTQFKDGVIHYINYIQKTLPALEWGKKVRVVLDVGCGVASFGGTLLDKNVITMSFAPKDEHEAQIQFALERGIPATLAVIGTQKLPFPDNAYDVIHCARCRVHWHGYGGRPLLELNRVLRPGGFFVWSATPVYQHDEGHRNVWKTMESLTTSMCWKVVARTRFTKVGFVIYQKPDSDSCYGARKNNEPPLCNEEDTKKNSSWYTPLLSCVPKVPVGLTGKWPSQWPGRLTDKPVSLLTEQRSEESFREDTRLWSGTVSDIYLTGLAINWTKIHNVMDMNAGYGGFAAALINRPLWVMNVVPVQGEDTLSMIFDRGLIGIYHDWCESFNTYPRSYDLLHSSFLLTNLSQRCDLMEVVVEIDRIVRPGGYLVVQDTVEMMKKLNPILLSLRWSTNVYKGKFLVGLKSSWRSCESREGITLQRLSLSPFNPRIHVSKVETSHVGMELVENRYMGLSFRRITLS
;
A
#
# COMPACT_ATOMS: atom_id res chain seq x y z
N MET A 1 33.29 2.28 50.70
CA MET A 1 34.56 2.63 51.38
C MET A 1 35.70 2.43 50.38
N ASN A 2 36.48 3.50 50.18
CA ASN A 2 37.64 3.60 49.29
C ASN A 2 38.67 2.50 49.53
N ILE A 3 39.27 1.97 48.45
CA ILE A 3 40.73 1.83 48.33
C ILE A 3 41.12 2.08 46.85
N PHE A 4 41.62 3.28 46.58
CA PHE A 4 42.51 3.58 45.46
C PHE A 4 43.91 3.77 46.05
N ARG A 5 44.93 3.05 45.57
CA ARG A 5 46.24 3.66 45.28
C ARG A 5 47.19 2.78 44.45
N SER A 6 47.43 3.27 43.24
CA SER A 6 48.67 3.32 42.45
C SER A 6 49.49 2.04 42.19
N ARG A 7 49.81 1.79 40.91
CA ARG A 7 51.08 2.26 40.31
C ARG A 7 51.11 2.08 38.78
N LYS A 8 51.87 2.99 38.17
CA LYS A 8 52.10 3.24 36.75
C LYS A 8 52.79 2.05 36.07
N PHE A 9 52.22 1.49 35.00
CA PHE A 9 52.93 0.83 33.89
C PHE A 9 51.91 0.51 32.78
N SER A 10 51.78 1.35 31.74
CA SER A 10 51.02 0.96 30.53
C SER A 10 51.32 1.81 29.27
N GLY A 11 52.46 2.51 29.22
CA GLY A 11 52.88 3.23 28.00
C GLY A 11 53.73 2.36 27.07
N LEU A 12 54.69 1.63 27.65
CA LEU A 12 55.69 0.86 26.90
C LEU A 12 55.11 -0.45 26.31
N CYS A 13 54.18 -1.12 27.00
CA CYS A 13 53.56 -2.34 26.48
C CYS A 13 52.65 -2.09 25.26
N VAL A 14 52.01 -0.92 25.19
CA VAL A 14 51.13 -0.57 24.06
C VAL A 14 51.96 -0.22 22.83
N LEU A 15 53.12 0.43 23.00
CA LEU A 15 54.03 0.73 21.90
C LEU A 15 54.68 -0.54 21.32
N SER A 16 55.03 -1.53 22.15
CA SER A 16 55.60 -2.79 21.68
C SER A 16 54.61 -3.63 20.88
N ILE A 17 53.33 -3.63 21.24
CA ILE A 17 52.28 -4.36 20.50
C ILE A 17 52.01 -3.71 19.15
N LEU A 18 52.01 -2.37 19.08
CA LEU A 18 51.83 -1.63 17.83
C LEU A 18 53.01 -1.83 16.88
N LEU A 19 54.25 -1.82 17.38
CA LEU A 19 55.44 -2.07 16.57
C LEU A 19 55.43 -3.48 15.97
N VAL A 20 55.13 -4.53 16.76
CA VAL A 20 55.04 -5.91 16.25
C VAL A 20 53.95 -6.06 15.19
N SER A 21 52.81 -5.37 15.34
CA SER A 21 51.69 -5.42 14.39
C SER A 21 52.04 -4.78 13.04
N VAL A 22 52.83 -3.69 13.05
CA VAL A 22 53.29 -3.01 11.83
C VAL A 22 54.37 -3.82 11.12
N THR A 23 55.27 -4.49 11.84
CA THR A 23 56.29 -5.35 11.23
C THR A 23 55.68 -6.57 10.53
N ILE A 24 54.63 -7.18 11.10
CA ILE A 24 53.91 -8.30 10.48
C ILE A 24 53.22 -7.86 9.18
N LEU A 25 52.61 -6.68 9.16
CA LEU A 25 51.94 -6.13 7.98
C LEU A 25 52.91 -5.77 6.85
N LEU A 26 54.14 -5.34 7.19
CA LEU A 26 55.19 -5.05 6.21
C LEU A 26 55.86 -6.31 5.67
N LEU A 27 55.84 -7.43 6.41
CA LEU A 27 56.42 -8.70 5.98
C LEU A 27 55.50 -9.57 5.11
N THR A 28 54.19 -9.25 5.04
CA THR A 28 53.21 -10.06 4.28
C THR A 28 52.85 -9.52 2.91
N ASN A 29 53.48 -8.43 2.45
CA ASN A 29 53.02 -7.71 1.26
C ASN A 29 53.95 -7.76 0.04
N ASP A 30 54.86 -8.73 -0.05
CA ASP A 30 55.64 -8.96 -1.26
C ASP A 30 55.56 -10.42 -1.73
N THR A 31 55.30 -10.57 -3.03
CA THR A 31 55.21 -11.81 -3.86
C THR A 31 53.90 -12.60 -3.68
N ILE A 32 53.12 -12.93 -4.72
CA ILE A 32 53.50 -13.60 -5.98
C ILE A 32 52.53 -13.18 -7.11
N ASP A 33 53.13 -12.68 -8.19
CA ASP A 33 52.59 -12.69 -9.56
C ASP A 33 53.06 -13.98 -10.25
N LEU A 34 52.16 -14.71 -10.92
CA LEU A 34 52.52 -15.76 -11.89
C LEU A 34 51.36 -16.01 -12.89
N PHE A 35 51.19 -15.07 -13.84
CA PHE A 35 51.34 -15.25 -15.31
C PHE A 35 50.43 -16.28 -16.10
N PRO A 36 50.39 -16.27 -17.46
CA PRO A 36 49.35 -15.61 -18.29
C PRO A 36 48.88 -16.45 -19.53
N TYR A 37 48.10 -15.85 -20.45
CA TYR A 37 47.75 -16.31 -21.83
C TYR A 37 46.82 -17.54 -21.93
N LEU A 38 45.74 -17.65 -22.73
CA LEU A 38 45.31 -17.24 -24.08
C LEU A 38 43.74 -17.26 -24.05
N SER A 39 42.92 -16.66 -24.90
CA SER A 39 43.02 -15.95 -26.17
C SER A 39 41.71 -15.17 -26.33
N LEU A 40 41.82 -13.92 -26.77
CA LEU A 40 40.73 -13.05 -27.19
C LEU A 40 40.58 -13.22 -28.71
N SER A 41 39.56 -13.95 -29.15
CA SER A 41 39.18 -13.98 -30.56
C SER A 41 37.72 -14.43 -30.70
N TYR A 42 36.77 -13.51 -30.55
CA TYR A 42 35.78 -13.22 -31.59
C TYR A 42 34.88 -12.05 -31.18
N LEU A 43 35.17 -10.87 -31.72
CA LEU A 43 34.17 -9.84 -31.92
C LEU A 43 33.20 -10.34 -33.00
N ARG A 44 31.96 -10.64 -32.62
CA ARG A 44 30.85 -10.51 -33.56
C ARG A 44 29.68 -9.79 -32.91
N ARG A 45 29.61 -8.51 -33.26
CA ARG A 45 28.41 -7.69 -33.22
C ARG A 45 27.35 -8.38 -34.11
N SER A 46 26.28 -8.88 -33.50
CA SER A 46 25.06 -9.23 -34.24
C SER A 46 23.90 -8.45 -33.65
N SER A 47 23.48 -7.45 -34.41
CA SER A 47 22.14 -6.88 -34.39
C SER A 47 21.11 -7.95 -34.77
N LEU A 48 20.09 -8.14 -33.94
CA LEU A 48 18.77 -8.70 -34.27
C LEU A 48 17.82 -7.93 -33.30
N SER A 49 16.86 -7.08 -33.69
CA SER A 49 15.93 -7.13 -34.82
C SER A 49 15.45 -8.55 -35.07
N ASP A 50 14.47 -8.98 -34.29
CA ASP A 50 13.22 -9.57 -34.81
C ASP A 50 12.29 -9.91 -33.65
N VAL A 51 11.15 -9.22 -33.62
CA VAL A 51 10.01 -9.49 -32.75
C VAL A 51 9.16 -10.55 -33.44
N PRO A 52 8.91 -11.74 -32.84
CA PRO A 52 7.91 -12.64 -33.38
C PRO A 52 6.52 -12.09 -33.06
N THR A 53 5.84 -11.57 -34.07
CA THR A 53 4.40 -11.29 -34.04
C THR A 53 3.67 -12.64 -33.99
N PHE A 54 3.09 -12.99 -32.84
CA PHE A 54 2.14 -14.09 -32.77
C PHE A 54 0.81 -13.64 -33.34
N THR A 55 0.52 -14.04 -34.58
CA THR A 55 -0.83 -14.09 -35.13
C THR A 55 -1.61 -15.23 -34.47
N PRO A 56 -2.82 -15.02 -33.95
CA PRO A 56 -3.67 -16.11 -33.48
C PRO A 56 -4.26 -16.85 -34.69
N THR A 57 -3.94 -18.12 -34.82
CA THR A 57 -4.60 -19.04 -35.75
C THR A 57 -6.05 -19.27 -35.30
N SER A 58 -6.99 -19.00 -36.19
CA SER A 58 -8.41 -19.30 -36.05
C SER A 58 -8.67 -20.80 -36.22
N SER A 59 -9.43 -21.37 -35.28
CA SER A 59 -10.13 -22.66 -35.45
C SER A 59 -11.64 -22.39 -35.40
N PRO A 60 -12.47 -23.22 -36.07
CA PRO A 60 -13.78 -22.81 -36.58
C PRO A 60 -14.87 -22.78 -35.51
N ALA A 61 -15.78 -21.82 -35.63
CA ALA A 61 -17.00 -21.73 -34.83
C ALA A 61 -18.01 -22.84 -35.22
N PRO A 62 -18.77 -23.40 -34.26
CA PRO A 62 -19.91 -24.25 -34.56
C PRO A 62 -21.11 -23.41 -35.06
N VAL A 63 -21.74 -23.91 -36.12
CA VAL A 63 -22.97 -23.38 -36.73
C VAL A 63 -24.13 -23.53 -35.75
N ASN A 64 -24.77 -22.42 -35.36
CA ASN A 64 -26.08 -22.42 -34.71
C ASN A 64 -27.04 -21.55 -35.52
N ASN A 65 -28.17 -22.15 -35.91
CA ASN A 65 -29.24 -21.54 -36.70
C ASN A 65 -29.90 -20.35 -35.96
N PRO A 66 -30.43 -19.35 -36.70
CA PRO A 66 -31.14 -18.22 -36.10
C PRO A 66 -32.55 -18.62 -35.63
N PRO A 67 -33.08 -17.99 -34.55
CA PRO A 67 -34.46 -18.19 -34.10
C PRO A 67 -35.48 -17.46 -34.99
N PRO A 68 -36.76 -17.90 -35.01
CA PRO A 68 -37.79 -17.32 -35.85
C PRO A 68 -38.28 -15.95 -35.34
N PRO A 69 -38.93 -15.13 -36.20
CA PRO A 69 -39.41 -13.80 -35.81
C PRO A 69 -40.67 -13.89 -34.92
N PRO A 70 -40.90 -12.93 -34.01
CA PRO A 70 -42.10 -12.90 -33.19
C PRO A 70 -43.33 -12.39 -33.97
N GLU A 71 -44.49 -13.01 -33.72
CA GLU A 71 -45.80 -12.61 -34.21
C GLU A 71 -46.32 -11.29 -33.59
N PRO A 72 -47.18 -10.53 -34.28
CA PRO A 72 -47.71 -9.26 -33.79
C PRO A 72 -48.78 -9.46 -32.69
N PRO A 73 -48.89 -8.57 -31.69
CA PRO A 73 -49.92 -8.69 -30.66
C PRO A 73 -51.30 -8.25 -31.18
N VAL A 74 -52.30 -9.06 -30.84
CA VAL A 74 -53.73 -8.81 -31.02
C VAL A 74 -54.21 -7.78 -29.98
N SER A 75 -55.06 -6.86 -30.43
CA SER A 75 -55.70 -5.81 -29.65
C SER A 75 -56.55 -6.34 -28.51
N GLN A 76 -56.34 -5.84 -27.29
CA GLN A 76 -57.40 -5.75 -26.28
C GLN A 76 -57.41 -4.37 -25.61
N THR A 77 -58.64 -3.96 -25.37
CA THR A 77 -59.24 -2.67 -24.98
C THR A 77 -58.64 -1.93 -23.78
N ARG A 78 -58.69 -0.60 -23.92
CA ARG A 78 -58.48 0.45 -22.91
C ARG A 78 -59.28 0.23 -21.63
N VAL A 79 -58.63 0.51 -20.50
CA VAL A 79 -59.23 1.14 -19.33
C VAL A 79 -58.28 2.27 -18.93
N ASP A 80 -58.82 3.48 -18.91
CA ASP A 80 -58.15 4.72 -18.53
C ASP A 80 -57.87 4.72 -17.02
N ASP A 81 -56.66 5.16 -16.61
CA ASP A 81 -56.41 5.73 -15.28
C ASP A 81 -55.24 6.72 -15.39
N ASP A 82 -55.42 7.84 -14.69
CA ASP A 82 -54.84 9.17 -14.87
C ASP A 82 -53.31 9.29 -14.93
N ASP A 83 -52.89 10.26 -15.75
CA ASP A 83 -51.56 10.89 -15.79
C ASP A 83 -51.22 11.53 -14.43
N ASP A 84 -50.18 11.01 -13.76
CA ASP A 84 -49.50 11.71 -12.67
C ASP A 84 -48.07 12.05 -13.14
N GLU A 85 -47.85 13.30 -13.53
CA GLU A 85 -46.53 13.85 -13.83
C GLU A 85 -45.64 13.85 -12.56
N PRO A 86 -44.34 13.53 -12.67
CA PRO A 86 -43.44 13.54 -11.52
C PRO A 86 -42.95 14.97 -11.20
N VAL A 87 -43.75 15.75 -10.45
CA VAL A 87 -43.38 17.12 -10.03
C VAL A 87 -42.52 17.17 -8.75
N HIS A 88 -42.17 16.02 -8.14
CA HIS A 88 -41.53 16.00 -6.82
C HIS A 88 -39.99 15.92 -6.76
N GLN A 89 -39.26 15.78 -7.86
CA GLN A 89 -37.77 15.68 -7.80
C GLN A 89 -37.02 17.02 -7.78
N ASP A 90 -37.61 18.11 -8.27
CA ASP A 90 -36.90 19.40 -8.37
C ASP A 90 -36.85 20.19 -7.05
N LEU A 91 -37.76 19.92 -6.12
CA LEU A 91 -37.83 20.64 -4.83
C LEU A 91 -36.81 20.14 -3.78
N GLU A 92 -36.31 18.91 -3.88
CA GLU A 92 -35.36 18.35 -2.89
C GLU A 92 -33.89 18.78 -3.11
N MET A 93 -33.56 19.36 -4.26
CA MET A 93 -32.18 19.64 -4.68
C MET A 93 -31.75 21.12 -4.60
N ASP A 94 -32.58 22.01 -4.02
CA ASP A 94 -32.25 23.45 -3.93
C ASP A 94 -30.99 23.76 -3.12
N TRP A 95 -30.65 22.92 -2.13
CA TRP A 95 -29.41 23.02 -1.36
C TRP A 95 -28.13 22.80 -2.21
N VAL A 96 -28.25 22.16 -3.38
CA VAL A 96 -27.13 21.97 -4.31
C VAL A 96 -26.77 23.28 -5.02
N LYS A 97 -27.74 24.19 -5.16
CA LYS A 97 -27.54 25.54 -5.69
C LYS A 97 -26.90 26.46 -4.66
N ASP A 98 -27.09 26.18 -3.37
CA ASP A 98 -26.43 26.88 -2.28
C ASP A 98 -24.95 26.46 -2.17
N LYS A 99 -24.09 27.20 -2.87
CA LYS A 99 -22.62 27.08 -2.76
C LYS A 99 -22.06 27.85 -1.56
N SER A 100 -22.87 28.15 -0.55
CA SER A 100 -22.40 28.81 0.66
C SER A 100 -21.33 27.94 1.35
N SER A 101 -20.08 28.38 1.26
CA SER A 101 -18.99 27.77 2.02
C SER A 101 -19.11 28.16 3.48
N LEU A 102 -18.92 27.22 4.40
CA LEU A 102 -18.70 27.57 5.80
C LEU A 102 -17.47 28.48 5.92
N LYS A 103 -17.63 29.66 6.55
CA LYS A 103 -16.50 30.54 6.88
C LYS A 103 -15.70 29.91 8.00
N MET A 104 -14.71 29.10 7.63
CA MET A 104 -13.89 28.34 8.57
C MET A 104 -12.41 28.62 8.33
N GLU A 105 -11.69 28.97 9.40
CA GLU A 105 -10.25 29.16 9.36
C GLU A 105 -9.54 27.85 9.72
N TRP A 106 -8.93 27.24 8.71
CA TRP A 106 -8.22 25.98 8.86
C TRP A 106 -6.77 26.20 9.31
N LYS A 107 -6.38 25.58 10.44
CA LYS A 107 -5.00 25.57 10.91
C LYS A 107 -4.15 24.62 10.08
N ARG A 108 -2.87 24.93 9.91
CA ARG A 108 -1.90 24.08 9.20
C ARG A 108 -1.17 23.15 10.18
N CYS A 109 -0.95 21.89 9.80
CA CYS A 109 -0.05 21.00 10.55
C CYS A 109 1.43 21.38 10.30
N GLU A 110 2.31 21.00 11.22
CA GLU A 110 3.74 21.37 11.15
C GLU A 110 4.49 20.67 10.01
N SER A 111 4.14 19.43 9.69
CA SER A 111 4.88 18.59 8.73
C SER A 111 3.99 18.11 7.57
N PRO A 112 4.50 18.05 6.33
CA PRO A 112 3.80 17.46 5.19
C PRO A 112 3.60 15.95 5.31
N ASP A 113 4.33 15.28 6.22
CA ASP A 113 4.25 13.84 6.48
C ASP A 113 3.63 13.53 7.86
N TYR A 114 2.90 14.50 8.42
CA TYR A 114 2.25 14.35 9.72
C TYR A 114 1.18 13.25 9.69
N MET A 115 1.28 12.32 10.63
CA MET A 115 0.39 11.19 10.82
C MET A 115 -0.04 11.13 12.29
N PRO A 116 -1.26 11.58 12.64
CA PRO A 116 -1.66 11.84 14.02
C PRO A 116 -1.38 10.69 15.01
N CYS A 117 -1.73 9.46 14.64
CA CYS A 117 -1.56 8.31 15.52
C CYS A 117 -0.12 7.80 15.64
N LEU A 118 0.78 8.18 14.73
CA LEU A 118 2.19 7.75 14.77
C LEU A 118 3.11 8.86 15.26
N ASP A 119 2.64 10.11 15.27
CA ASP A 119 3.39 11.30 15.66
C ASP A 119 2.97 11.87 17.03
N ASN A 120 2.16 11.14 17.80
CA ASN A 120 1.76 11.53 19.15
C ASN A 120 2.89 11.35 20.17
N MET A 121 3.89 12.23 20.10
CA MET A 121 5.06 12.21 20.97
C MET A 121 4.70 12.32 22.45
N LYS A 122 3.57 12.95 22.79
CA LYS A 122 3.08 13.04 24.18
C LYS A 122 2.72 11.66 24.73
N ALA A 123 1.99 10.84 23.95
CA ALA A 123 1.66 9.47 24.34
C ALA A 123 2.91 8.57 24.32
N ILE A 124 3.73 8.65 23.28
CA ILE A 124 4.92 7.82 23.13
C ILE A 124 5.95 8.05 24.26
N LYS A 125 6.10 9.29 24.74
CA LYS A 125 6.97 9.62 25.89
C LYS A 125 6.47 9.07 27.23
N LYS A 126 5.17 8.80 27.35
CA LYS A 126 4.55 8.24 28.57
C LYS A 126 4.62 6.71 28.63
N LEU A 127 5.07 6.04 27.57
CA LEU A 127 5.17 4.58 27.53
C LEU A 127 6.17 4.10 28.59
N LYS A 128 5.77 3.08 29.36
CA LYS A 128 6.61 2.45 30.39
C LYS A 128 7.81 1.68 29.81
N SER A 129 7.68 1.21 28.57
CA SER A 129 8.67 0.42 27.85
C SER A 129 8.67 0.81 26.37
N LYS A 130 9.81 0.59 25.72
CA LYS A 130 9.99 0.66 24.26
C LYS A 130 10.56 -0.64 23.66
N ARG A 131 10.70 -1.67 24.50
CA ARG A 131 11.38 -2.93 24.15
C ARG A 131 10.61 -3.69 23.07
N ASN A 132 9.29 -3.67 23.14
CA ASN A 132 8.41 -4.52 22.33
C ASN A 132 7.86 -3.77 21.12
N MET A 133 8.56 -2.73 20.66
CA MET A 133 8.14 -1.87 19.56
C MET A 133 6.81 -1.14 19.81
N GLU A 134 6.34 -1.07 21.06
CA GLU A 134 5.08 -0.40 21.42
C GLU A 134 5.11 1.10 21.05
N HIS A 135 6.30 1.71 21.04
CA HIS A 135 6.50 3.09 20.58
C HIS A 135 6.29 3.33 19.07
N ARG A 136 6.18 2.27 18.26
CA ARG A 136 5.90 2.33 16.81
C ARG A 136 4.46 1.93 16.47
N GLU A 137 3.68 1.56 17.48
CA GLU A 137 2.26 1.28 17.34
C GLU A 137 1.46 2.58 17.23
N ARG A 138 0.15 2.44 17.01
CA ARG A 138 -0.79 3.56 16.99
C ARG A 138 -0.98 4.10 18.40
N HIS A 139 -0.82 5.42 18.55
CA HIS A 139 -1.08 6.22 19.74
C HIS A 139 -1.92 7.44 19.35
N CYS A 140 -3.20 7.27 19.06
CA CYS A 140 -4.02 8.35 18.53
C CYS A 140 -4.27 9.47 19.56
N PRO A 141 -4.17 10.75 19.17
CA PRO A 141 -4.54 11.87 20.03
C PRO A 141 -6.05 11.93 20.24
N VAL A 142 -6.47 12.37 21.43
CA VAL A 142 -7.88 12.64 21.77
C VAL A 142 -7.99 14.07 22.30
N PRO A 143 -8.81 14.95 21.68
CA PRO A 143 -9.54 14.75 20.42
C PRO A 143 -8.60 14.63 19.20
N ALA A 144 -9.14 14.17 18.07
CA ALA A 144 -8.37 14.08 16.82
C ALA A 144 -8.00 15.48 16.29
N PRO A 145 -6.82 15.65 15.65
CA PRO A 145 -6.37 16.95 15.19
C PRO A 145 -7.17 17.42 13.97
N ARG A 146 -7.52 18.70 13.96
CA ARG A 146 -8.24 19.37 12.85
C ARG A 146 -7.33 20.24 11.99
N CYS A 147 -6.04 19.94 11.95
CA CYS A 147 -5.08 20.69 11.14
C CYS A 147 -4.98 20.09 9.73
N LEU A 148 -4.76 20.94 8.73
CA LEU A 148 -4.55 20.53 7.35
C LEU A 148 -3.07 20.29 7.08
N VAL A 149 -2.75 19.12 6.56
CA VAL A 149 -1.38 18.76 6.19
C VAL A 149 -0.95 19.56 4.93
N PRO A 150 0.18 20.29 4.97
CA PRO A 150 0.65 21.04 3.81
C PRO A 150 1.17 20.12 2.69
N LEU A 151 1.27 20.66 1.48
CA LEU A 151 1.98 19.99 0.39
C LEU A 151 3.49 20.10 0.59
N PRO A 152 4.27 19.09 0.18
CA PRO A 152 5.71 19.23 0.00
C PRO A 152 6.03 20.42 -0.92
N LYS A 153 7.18 21.06 -0.70
CA LYS A 153 7.65 22.16 -1.58
C LYS A 153 7.84 21.61 -3.00
N ARG A 154 7.26 22.30 -3.99
CA ARG A 154 7.28 21.91 -5.42
C ARG A 154 6.63 20.55 -5.70
N TYR A 155 5.62 20.17 -4.89
CA TYR A 155 4.81 18.98 -5.15
C TYR A 155 4.32 18.93 -6.60
N LYS A 156 4.36 17.73 -7.19
CA LYS A 156 3.92 17.47 -8.55
C LYS A 156 2.84 16.40 -8.56
N VAL A 157 1.99 16.44 -9.59
CA VAL A 157 1.06 15.35 -9.86
C VAL A 157 1.86 14.05 -10.05
N PRO A 158 1.50 12.95 -9.34
CA PRO A 158 2.17 11.67 -9.50
C PRO A 158 2.24 11.20 -10.95
N LEU A 159 3.26 10.41 -11.27
CA LEU A 159 3.35 9.80 -12.59
C LEU A 159 2.21 8.79 -12.78
N PRO A 160 1.63 8.66 -13.98
CA PRO A 160 0.57 7.68 -14.21
C PRO A 160 1.12 6.26 -14.09
N TRP A 161 0.27 5.33 -13.64
CA TRP A 161 0.56 3.90 -13.71
C TRP A 161 0.70 3.45 -15.18
N PRO A 162 1.63 2.55 -15.54
CA PRO A 162 2.59 1.84 -14.67
C PRO A 162 3.92 2.56 -14.43
N LYS A 163 4.13 3.76 -15.00
CA LYS A 163 5.41 4.47 -14.89
C LYS A 163 5.77 4.80 -13.43
N SER A 164 4.78 5.09 -12.59
CA SER A 164 4.96 5.30 -11.14
C SER A 164 5.61 4.11 -10.43
N ARG A 165 5.39 2.88 -10.90
CA ARG A 165 5.97 1.67 -10.31
C ARG A 165 7.49 1.73 -10.25
N ASP A 166 8.11 2.27 -11.29
CA ASP A 166 9.55 2.20 -11.51
C ASP A 166 10.26 3.53 -11.19
N MET A 167 9.51 4.64 -11.13
CA MET A 167 10.04 5.95 -10.75
C MET A 167 8.98 6.89 -10.18
N ILE A 168 9.37 7.81 -9.30
CA ILE A 168 8.50 8.86 -8.73
C ILE A 168 9.22 10.20 -8.71
N TRP A 169 8.48 11.29 -8.52
CA TRP A 169 9.07 12.61 -8.31
C TRP A 169 9.79 12.69 -6.96
N TYR A 170 11.03 13.19 -6.96
CA TYR A 170 11.79 13.46 -5.74
C TYR A 170 11.04 14.41 -4.79
N ASP A 171 10.48 15.50 -5.34
CA ASP A 171 9.84 16.55 -4.56
C ASP A 171 8.55 16.08 -3.85
N ASN A 172 7.95 14.95 -4.27
CA ASN A 172 6.74 14.40 -3.63
C ASN A 172 7.04 13.64 -2.33
N ALA A 173 8.25 13.11 -2.18
CA ALA A 173 8.70 12.40 -0.99
C ALA A 173 10.20 12.70 -0.76
N PRO A 174 10.58 13.95 -0.40
CA PRO A 174 11.94 14.46 -0.48
C PRO A 174 12.88 13.94 0.64
N HIS A 175 12.93 12.62 0.80
CA HIS A 175 13.70 11.89 1.81
C HIS A 175 14.90 11.19 1.14
N SER A 176 16.09 11.78 1.19
CA SER A 176 17.28 11.25 0.50
C SER A 176 18.06 10.19 1.31
N LYS A 177 17.82 10.07 2.62
CA LYS A 177 18.61 9.18 3.51
C LYS A 177 18.70 7.75 2.98
N LEU A 178 17.61 7.21 2.44
CA LEU A 178 17.59 5.85 1.90
C LEU A 178 18.47 5.68 0.66
N VAL A 179 18.59 6.72 -0.17
CA VAL A 179 19.49 6.72 -1.35
C VAL A 179 20.94 6.57 -0.89
N ASP A 180 21.35 7.35 0.10
CA ASP A 180 22.74 7.34 0.56
C ASP A 180 23.07 6.02 1.28
N TYR A 181 22.18 5.56 2.16
CA TYR A 181 22.40 4.36 2.97
C TYR A 181 22.30 3.05 2.18
N LYS A 182 21.55 3.02 1.06
CA LYS A 182 21.28 1.80 0.27
C LYS A 182 21.78 1.86 -1.18
N LYS A 183 22.64 2.83 -1.53
CA LYS A 183 23.18 2.99 -2.89
C LYS A 183 23.74 1.70 -3.49
N ASP A 184 24.48 0.92 -2.71
CA ASP A 184 25.16 -0.30 -3.18
C ASP A 184 24.20 -1.50 -3.35
N GLN A 185 22.95 -1.37 -2.88
CA GLN A 185 21.96 -2.44 -2.91
C GLN A 185 20.92 -2.23 -4.01
N ASN A 186 21.02 -1.14 -4.78
CA ASN A 186 20.08 -0.81 -5.86
C ASN A 186 18.61 -0.77 -5.39
N TRP A 187 18.35 -0.28 -4.18
CA TRP A 187 16.97 -0.09 -3.69
C TRP A 187 16.30 1.09 -4.40
N ILE A 188 17.01 2.22 -4.41
CA ILE A 188 16.54 3.51 -4.92
C ILE A 188 17.74 4.29 -5.43
N ARG A 189 17.57 4.99 -6.55
CA ARG A 189 18.56 5.89 -7.14
C ARG A 189 17.93 7.24 -7.42
N LYS A 190 18.63 8.33 -7.15
CA LYS A 190 18.19 9.66 -7.58
C LYS A 190 18.75 9.95 -8.98
N THR A 191 17.88 10.16 -9.97
CA THR A 191 18.25 10.48 -11.35
C THR A 191 17.49 11.72 -11.80
N GLY A 192 18.18 12.85 -11.90
CA GLY A 192 17.55 14.15 -12.20
C GLY A 192 16.44 14.48 -11.17
N PRO A 193 15.21 14.79 -11.60
CA PRO A 193 14.10 15.11 -10.70
C PRO A 193 13.37 13.87 -10.15
N PHE A 194 13.86 12.67 -10.43
CA PHE A 194 13.19 11.41 -10.08
C PHE A 194 13.97 10.59 -9.05
N PHE A 195 13.22 9.86 -8.23
CA PHE A 195 13.70 8.61 -7.67
C PHE A 195 13.34 7.46 -8.60
N VAL A 196 14.28 6.55 -8.81
CA VAL A 196 14.16 5.37 -9.67
C VAL A 196 14.35 4.12 -8.81
N PHE A 197 13.53 3.10 -9.03
CA PHE A 197 13.48 1.86 -8.25
C PHE A 197 13.88 0.66 -9.11
N PRO A 198 15.18 0.34 -9.22
CA PRO A 198 15.66 -0.70 -10.13
C PRO A 198 15.39 -2.14 -9.63
N GLY A 199 14.66 -2.30 -8.51
CA GLY A 199 14.23 -3.61 -8.01
C GLY A 199 15.31 -4.39 -7.25
N GLY A 200 16.38 -3.75 -6.80
CA GLY A 200 17.40 -4.36 -5.93
C GLY A 200 16.98 -4.41 -4.47
N GLY A 201 17.63 -5.28 -3.71
CA GLY A 201 17.26 -5.59 -2.31
C GLY A 201 18.44 -6.10 -1.50
N THR A 202 18.35 -6.00 -0.16
CA THR A 202 19.37 -6.61 0.73
C THR A 202 19.40 -8.13 0.56
N GLN A 203 18.26 -8.75 0.25
CA GLN A 203 18.12 -10.20 0.05
C GLN A 203 17.92 -10.60 -1.42
N PHE A 204 17.74 -9.66 -2.33
CA PHE A 204 17.61 -9.93 -3.77
C PHE A 204 18.65 -9.09 -4.54
N LYS A 205 19.93 -9.48 -4.36
CA LYS A 205 21.10 -8.79 -4.93
C LYS A 205 21.12 -8.82 -6.46
N ASP A 206 20.62 -9.90 -7.05
CA ASP A 206 20.50 -10.10 -8.49
C ASP A 206 19.15 -9.60 -9.05
N GLY A 207 18.42 -8.81 -8.26
CA GLY A 207 17.13 -8.24 -8.60
C GLY A 207 15.93 -9.07 -8.12
N VAL A 208 14.83 -8.38 -7.84
CA VAL A 208 13.59 -8.96 -7.30
C VAL A 208 12.93 -9.98 -8.24
N ILE A 209 13.02 -9.78 -9.55
CA ILE A 209 12.48 -10.71 -10.56
C ILE A 209 13.19 -12.06 -10.46
N HIS A 210 14.52 -12.04 -10.39
CA HIS A 210 15.33 -13.26 -10.23
C HIS A 210 14.94 -13.99 -8.94
N TYR A 211 14.79 -13.24 -7.84
CA TYR A 211 14.40 -13.79 -6.55
C TYR A 211 13.01 -14.46 -6.56
N ILE A 212 11.98 -13.81 -7.14
CA ILE A 212 10.63 -14.39 -7.26
C ILE A 212 10.66 -15.66 -8.12
N ASN A 213 11.38 -15.63 -9.25
CA ASN A 213 11.53 -16.80 -10.12
C ASN A 213 12.24 -17.95 -9.40
N TYR A 214 13.24 -17.64 -8.57
CA TYR A 214 13.95 -18.65 -7.79
C TYR A 214 13.07 -19.26 -6.68
N ILE A 215 12.22 -18.46 -6.02
CA ILE A 215 11.19 -18.97 -5.10
C ILE A 215 10.23 -19.92 -5.83
N GLN A 216 9.70 -19.50 -6.98
CA GLN A 216 8.80 -20.33 -7.79
C GLN A 216 9.46 -21.63 -8.25
N LYS A 217 10.74 -21.60 -8.64
CA LYS A 217 11.50 -22.80 -9.01
C LYS A 217 11.69 -23.74 -7.81
N THR A 218 11.90 -23.19 -6.62
CA THR A 218 12.15 -23.94 -5.39
C THR A 218 10.89 -24.62 -4.88
N LEU A 219 9.74 -23.94 -4.96
CA LEU A 219 8.44 -24.50 -4.55
C LEU A 219 7.39 -24.21 -5.64
N PRO A 220 7.32 -25.05 -6.69
CA PRO A 220 6.38 -24.84 -7.79
C PRO A 220 4.91 -24.77 -7.36
N ALA A 221 4.57 -25.47 -6.27
CA ALA A 221 3.25 -25.53 -5.65
C ALA A 221 2.70 -24.19 -5.13
N LEU A 222 3.49 -23.11 -5.17
CA LEU A 222 2.99 -21.75 -4.90
C LEU A 222 2.04 -21.27 -6.00
N GLU A 223 2.33 -21.62 -7.27
CA GLU A 223 1.51 -21.24 -8.44
C GLU A 223 0.99 -19.79 -8.39
N TRP A 224 1.92 -18.82 -8.41
CA TRP A 224 1.60 -17.39 -8.33
C TRP A 224 0.48 -16.98 -9.31
N GLY A 225 -0.56 -16.33 -8.80
CA GLY A 225 -1.68 -15.83 -9.59
C GLY A 225 -2.74 -16.87 -9.93
N LYS A 226 -2.57 -18.12 -9.47
CA LYS A 226 -3.56 -19.19 -9.58
C LYS A 226 -3.97 -19.68 -8.19
N LYS A 227 -3.04 -20.30 -7.47
CA LYS A 227 -3.28 -20.78 -6.10
C LYS A 227 -3.01 -19.68 -5.08
N VAL A 228 -1.85 -19.03 -5.20
CA VAL A 228 -1.51 -17.88 -4.35
C VAL A 228 -2.01 -16.60 -5.01
N ARG A 229 -2.88 -15.87 -4.29
CA ARG A 229 -3.47 -14.61 -4.75
C ARG A 229 -3.16 -13.44 -3.82
N VAL A 230 -3.23 -13.64 -2.51
CA VAL A 230 -3.02 -12.58 -1.50
C VAL A 230 -1.78 -12.84 -0.66
N VAL A 231 -0.87 -11.87 -0.63
CA VAL A 231 0.43 -11.96 0.05
C VAL A 231 0.61 -10.83 1.06
N LEU A 232 1.24 -11.13 2.19
CA LEU A 232 1.67 -10.14 3.18
C LEU A 232 3.20 -9.99 3.13
N ASP A 233 3.70 -8.80 2.81
CA ASP A 233 5.14 -8.50 2.76
C ASP A 233 5.57 -7.70 4.00
N VAL A 234 6.18 -8.39 4.96
CA VAL A 234 6.61 -7.83 6.25
C VAL A 234 7.96 -7.17 6.10
N GLY A 235 8.08 -5.91 6.51
CA GLY A 235 9.34 -5.14 6.39
C GLY A 235 9.76 -4.97 4.93
N CYS A 236 8.78 -4.63 4.09
CA CYS A 236 8.84 -4.61 2.62
C CYS A 236 9.88 -3.66 1.97
N GLY A 237 10.53 -2.78 2.75
CA GLY A 237 11.39 -1.73 2.22
C GLY A 237 10.58 -0.80 1.32
N VAL A 238 10.96 -0.69 0.04
CA VAL A 238 10.21 0.11 -0.95
C VAL A 238 9.10 -0.70 -1.67
N ALA A 239 8.77 -1.91 -1.19
CA ALA A 239 7.76 -2.81 -1.72
C ALA A 239 8.02 -3.37 -3.14
N SER A 240 9.28 -3.49 -3.55
CA SER A 240 9.63 -4.04 -4.87
C SER A 240 9.16 -5.48 -5.08
N PHE A 241 9.11 -6.30 -4.02
CA PHE A 241 8.57 -7.66 -4.07
C PHE A 241 7.08 -7.63 -4.44
N GLY A 242 6.27 -6.90 -3.66
CA GLY A 242 4.85 -6.73 -3.94
C GLY A 242 4.57 -6.08 -5.30
N GLY A 243 5.32 -5.04 -5.68
CA GLY A 243 5.16 -4.36 -6.97
C GLY A 243 5.44 -5.25 -8.18
N THR A 244 6.37 -6.21 -8.06
CA THR A 244 6.68 -7.17 -9.14
C THR A 244 5.64 -8.29 -9.22
N LEU A 245 5.03 -8.66 -8.10
CA LEU A 245 3.99 -9.68 -8.03
C LEU A 245 2.66 -9.25 -8.68
N LEU A 246 2.42 -7.94 -8.85
CA LEU A 246 1.27 -7.43 -9.59
C LEU A 246 1.24 -7.97 -11.04
N ASP A 247 2.40 -8.08 -11.70
CA ASP A 247 2.52 -8.64 -13.07
C ASP A 247 2.18 -10.14 -13.12
N LYS A 248 2.08 -10.81 -11.96
CA LYS A 248 1.70 -12.23 -11.83
C LYS A 248 0.29 -12.41 -11.28
N ASN A 249 -0.57 -11.38 -11.33
CA ASN A 249 -1.91 -11.41 -10.73
C ASN A 249 -1.89 -11.76 -9.23
N VAL A 250 -0.85 -11.33 -8.50
CA VAL A 250 -0.75 -11.50 -7.05
C VAL A 250 -0.79 -10.13 -6.39
N ILE A 251 -1.77 -9.92 -5.52
CA ILE A 251 -1.90 -8.67 -4.77
C ILE A 251 -1.19 -8.81 -3.43
N THR A 252 -0.29 -7.88 -3.14
CA THR A 252 0.58 -7.94 -1.95
C THR A 252 0.34 -6.73 -1.07
N MET A 253 -0.13 -6.96 0.16
CA MET A 253 -0.17 -5.93 1.18
C MET A 253 1.22 -5.81 1.81
N SER A 254 1.88 -4.67 1.60
CA SER A 254 3.22 -4.41 2.11
C SER A 254 3.16 -3.58 3.39
N PHE A 255 3.88 -3.94 4.45
CA PHE A 255 3.93 -3.07 5.63
C PHE A 255 5.31 -2.95 6.26
N ALA A 256 5.50 -1.83 6.94
CA ALA A 256 6.66 -1.53 7.76
C ALA A 256 6.28 -0.46 8.79
N PRO A 257 6.99 -0.37 9.93
CA PRO A 257 6.80 0.73 10.86
C PRO A 257 7.28 2.05 10.24
N LYS A 258 6.82 3.18 10.80
CA LYS A 258 7.52 4.45 10.65
C LYS A 258 8.86 4.34 11.38
N ASP A 259 9.97 4.41 10.67
CA ASP A 259 11.31 4.20 11.24
C ASP A 259 12.35 5.24 10.81
N GLU A 260 13.57 5.07 11.30
CA GLU A 260 14.74 5.92 11.05
C GLU A 260 15.13 6.03 9.56
N HIS A 261 14.69 5.07 8.72
CA HIS A 261 15.01 5.09 7.29
C HIS A 261 14.09 6.03 6.51
N GLU A 262 13.05 6.58 7.16
CA GLU A 262 12.06 7.56 6.67
C GLU A 262 11.44 7.21 5.29
N ALA A 263 10.10 7.22 5.20
CA ALA A 263 9.36 7.19 3.93
C ALA A 263 9.37 5.88 3.10
N GLN A 264 9.81 4.74 3.65
CA GLN A 264 9.71 3.44 2.95
C GLN A 264 8.30 3.13 2.40
N ILE A 265 7.28 3.21 3.27
CA ILE A 265 5.88 3.01 2.89
C ILE A 265 5.35 4.17 2.02
N GLN A 266 5.84 5.40 2.24
CA GLN A 266 5.50 6.53 1.36
C GLN A 266 5.97 6.29 -0.06
N PHE A 267 7.19 5.76 -0.26
CA PHE A 267 7.69 5.38 -1.58
C PHE A 267 6.83 4.30 -2.21
N ALA A 268 6.44 3.27 -1.48
CA ALA A 268 5.55 2.23 -2.00
C ALA A 268 4.21 2.84 -2.48
N LEU A 269 3.61 3.73 -1.68
CA LEU A 269 2.33 4.37 -2.00
C LEU A 269 2.43 5.37 -3.17
N GLU A 270 3.51 6.15 -3.27
CA GLU A 270 3.79 7.01 -4.44
C GLU A 270 4.04 6.20 -5.71
N ARG A 271 4.57 4.99 -5.59
CA ARG A 271 4.77 4.05 -6.70
C ARG A 271 3.48 3.35 -7.15
N GLY A 272 2.38 3.49 -6.39
CA GLY A 272 1.12 2.80 -6.66
C GLY A 272 1.04 1.38 -6.08
N ILE A 273 1.94 0.99 -5.18
CA ILE A 273 1.99 -0.37 -4.63
C ILE A 273 1.19 -0.44 -3.32
N PRO A 274 0.32 -1.46 -3.12
CA PRO A 274 -0.46 -1.57 -1.89
C PRO A 274 0.44 -1.66 -0.65
N ALA A 275 0.27 -0.70 0.26
CA ALA A 275 1.07 -0.64 1.48
C ALA A 275 0.35 0.04 2.64
N THR A 276 0.77 -0.27 3.86
CA THR A 276 0.26 0.34 5.10
C THR A 276 1.35 0.44 6.17
N LEU A 277 1.18 1.35 7.12
CA LEU A 277 2.06 1.46 8.28
C LEU A 277 1.58 0.50 9.37
N ALA A 278 2.44 -0.44 9.76
CA ALA A 278 2.15 -1.38 10.84
C ALA A 278 3.44 -1.91 11.46
N VAL A 279 3.32 -2.44 12.67
CA VAL A 279 4.39 -3.14 13.38
C VAL A 279 3.79 -4.30 14.15
N ILE A 280 4.53 -5.40 14.25
CA ILE A 280 4.19 -6.49 15.16
C ILE A 280 4.87 -6.17 16.50
N GLY A 281 4.18 -5.39 17.31
CA GLY A 281 4.65 -4.96 18.62
C GLY A 281 4.04 -5.77 19.76
N THR A 282 3.04 -5.20 20.40
CA THR A 282 2.23 -5.77 21.48
C THR A 282 0.79 -6.07 21.07
N GLN A 283 0.33 -5.56 19.93
CA GLN A 283 -1.03 -5.74 19.42
C GLN A 283 -1.08 -6.56 18.12
N LYS A 284 -2.23 -7.21 17.88
CA LYS A 284 -2.54 -7.92 16.63
C LYS A 284 -2.53 -6.93 15.46
N LEU A 285 -2.10 -7.42 14.30
CA LEU A 285 -2.29 -6.71 13.03
C LEU A 285 -3.80 -6.62 12.73
N PRO A 286 -4.27 -5.52 12.11
CA PRO A 286 -5.68 -5.28 11.80
C PRO A 286 -6.18 -6.09 10.58
N PHE A 287 -5.83 -7.37 10.54
CA PHE A 287 -6.22 -8.35 9.54
C PHE A 287 -7.00 -9.49 10.21
N PRO A 288 -7.89 -10.18 9.48
CA PRO A 288 -8.59 -11.32 10.03
C PRO A 288 -7.63 -12.50 10.23
N ASP A 289 -8.07 -13.48 10.98
CA ASP A 289 -7.39 -14.76 11.09
C ASP A 289 -7.43 -15.48 9.74
N ASN A 290 -6.39 -16.27 9.43
CA ASN A 290 -6.31 -17.08 8.21
C ASN A 290 -6.57 -16.26 6.93
N ALA A 291 -5.95 -15.08 6.81
CA ALA A 291 -6.21 -14.11 5.74
C ALA A 291 -5.30 -14.24 4.52
N TYR A 292 -4.03 -14.64 4.71
CA TYR A 292 -3.01 -14.60 3.66
C TYR A 292 -2.59 -15.99 3.19
N ASP A 293 -2.33 -16.15 1.88
CA ASP A 293 -1.86 -17.42 1.30
C ASP A 293 -0.36 -17.61 1.54
N VAL A 294 0.38 -16.50 1.44
CA VAL A 294 1.83 -16.43 1.69
C VAL A 294 2.16 -15.22 2.53
N ILE A 295 3.08 -15.39 3.48
CA ILE A 295 3.77 -14.28 4.15
C ILE A 295 5.22 -14.29 3.69
N HIS A 296 5.74 -13.12 3.35
CA HIS A 296 7.12 -12.90 2.95
C HIS A 296 7.83 -11.98 3.94
N CYS A 297 9.07 -12.32 4.30
CA CYS A 297 9.99 -11.43 5.00
C CYS A 297 11.40 -11.57 4.42
N ALA A 298 11.93 -10.46 3.90
CA ALA A 298 13.31 -10.36 3.45
C ALA A 298 14.06 -9.33 4.31
N ARG A 299 14.86 -9.81 5.30
CA ARG A 299 15.59 -8.93 6.24
C ARG A 299 14.69 -7.92 6.97
N CYS A 300 13.46 -8.32 7.31
CA CYS A 300 12.41 -7.44 7.87
C CYS A 300 12.68 -6.90 9.30
N ARG A 301 13.80 -7.26 9.93
CA ARG A 301 14.19 -6.85 11.31
C ARG A 301 13.17 -7.20 12.39
N VAL A 302 12.30 -8.18 12.15
CA VAL A 302 11.42 -8.73 13.18
C VAL A 302 12.13 -9.86 13.91
N HIS A 303 12.16 -9.78 15.24
CA HIS A 303 12.67 -10.85 16.09
C HIS A 303 11.57 -11.90 16.31
N TRP A 304 11.43 -12.84 15.36
CA TRP A 304 10.34 -13.82 15.34
C TRP A 304 10.23 -14.70 16.61
N HIS A 305 11.38 -15.06 17.20
CA HIS A 305 11.45 -15.82 18.45
C HIS A 305 11.43 -14.94 19.72
N GLY A 306 11.43 -13.62 19.56
CA GLY A 306 11.37 -12.68 20.68
C GLY A 306 10.04 -12.76 21.42
N TYR A 307 10.01 -12.27 22.67
CA TYR A 307 8.79 -12.17 23.47
C TYR A 307 8.01 -13.47 23.62
N GLY A 308 8.71 -14.61 23.74
CA GLY A 308 8.06 -15.93 23.82
C GLY A 308 7.45 -16.39 22.50
N GLY A 309 7.97 -15.90 21.36
CA GLY A 309 7.49 -16.27 20.03
C GLY A 309 6.24 -15.52 19.56
N ARG A 310 5.75 -14.54 20.33
CA ARG A 310 4.53 -13.77 20.00
C ARG A 310 4.50 -13.20 18.57
N PRO A 311 5.59 -12.65 18.02
CA PRO A 311 5.56 -12.17 16.64
C PRO A 311 5.32 -13.29 15.62
N LEU A 312 5.85 -14.50 15.85
CA LEU A 312 5.59 -15.65 14.99
C LEU A 312 4.19 -16.22 15.20
N LEU A 313 3.64 -16.14 16.42
CA LEU A 313 2.24 -16.48 16.70
C LEU A 313 1.27 -15.58 15.94
N GLU A 314 1.59 -14.29 15.80
CA GLU A 314 0.81 -13.36 14.97
C GLU A 314 0.85 -13.74 13.49
N LEU A 315 2.02 -14.15 12.98
CA LEU A 315 2.13 -14.72 11.63
C LEU A 315 1.27 -15.98 11.48
N ASN A 316 1.30 -16.85 12.48
CA ASN A 316 0.46 -18.04 12.48
C ASN A 316 -1.03 -17.71 12.49
N ARG A 317 -1.45 -16.66 13.20
CA ARG A 317 -2.84 -16.21 13.19
C ARG A 317 -3.28 -15.76 11.79
N VAL A 318 -2.51 -14.91 11.12
CA VAL A 318 -2.93 -14.30 9.83
C VAL A 318 -2.63 -15.17 8.61
N LEU A 319 -1.73 -16.17 8.70
CA LEU A 319 -1.46 -17.12 7.62
C LEU A 319 -2.54 -18.20 7.54
N ARG A 320 -3.05 -18.50 6.34
CA ARG A 320 -4.03 -19.59 6.15
C ARG A 320 -3.45 -20.96 6.55
N PRO A 321 -4.28 -21.91 7.02
CA PRO A 321 -3.88 -23.31 7.15
C PRO A 321 -3.28 -23.83 5.85
N GLY A 322 -2.16 -24.56 5.90
CA GLY A 322 -1.43 -25.01 4.72
C GLY A 322 -0.65 -23.91 3.96
N GLY A 323 -0.77 -22.64 4.36
CA GLY A 323 -0.09 -21.48 3.77
C GLY A 323 1.41 -21.47 4.01
N PHE A 324 2.12 -20.60 3.29
CA PHE A 324 3.59 -20.59 3.30
C PHE A 324 4.17 -19.31 3.92
N PHE A 325 5.28 -19.47 4.65
CA PHE A 325 6.10 -18.36 5.11
C PHE A 325 7.48 -18.43 4.45
N VAL A 326 7.79 -17.45 3.61
CA VAL A 326 9.09 -17.31 2.94
C VAL A 326 9.94 -16.36 3.75
N TRP A 327 10.97 -16.89 4.41
CA TRP A 327 11.88 -16.12 5.26
C TRP A 327 13.29 -16.09 4.69
N SER A 328 13.72 -14.92 4.23
CA SER A 328 15.08 -14.64 3.79
C SER A 328 15.80 -13.77 4.82
N ALA A 329 16.69 -14.36 5.60
CA ALA A 329 17.47 -13.66 6.63
C ALA A 329 18.82 -14.33 6.86
N THR A 330 19.77 -13.60 7.45
CA THR A 330 21.12 -14.13 7.70
C THR A 330 21.17 -15.42 8.53
N PRO A 331 20.31 -15.65 9.55
CA PRO A 331 20.30 -16.92 10.27
C PRO A 331 20.05 -18.15 9.38
N VAL A 332 19.47 -17.96 8.19
CA VAL A 332 19.15 -19.07 7.27
C VAL A 332 20.39 -19.60 6.57
N TYR A 333 21.38 -18.74 6.25
CA TYR A 333 22.53 -19.07 5.39
C TYR A 333 23.89 -18.70 5.99
N GLN A 334 23.94 -18.03 7.13
CA GLN A 334 25.17 -17.80 7.89
C GLN A 334 25.31 -18.84 9.00
N HIS A 335 26.56 -19.12 9.37
CA HIS A 335 26.91 -20.24 10.24
C HIS A 335 27.82 -19.85 11.42
N ASP A 336 27.93 -18.57 11.78
CA ASP A 336 28.51 -18.19 13.07
C ASP A 336 27.56 -18.55 14.23
N GLU A 337 28.10 -18.56 15.44
CA GLU A 337 27.40 -19.02 16.64
C GLU A 337 26.09 -18.28 16.90
N GLY A 338 26.09 -16.95 16.75
CA GLY A 338 24.89 -16.13 16.95
C GLY A 338 23.77 -16.49 15.97
N HIS A 339 24.11 -16.61 14.68
CA HIS A 339 23.14 -17.03 13.66
C HIS A 339 22.66 -18.48 13.84
N ARG A 340 23.53 -19.40 14.25
CA ARG A 340 23.14 -20.79 14.57
C ARG A 340 22.18 -20.84 15.76
N ASN A 341 22.40 -20.03 16.79
CA ASN A 341 21.52 -19.97 17.95
C ASN A 341 20.12 -19.49 17.55
N VAL A 342 20.04 -18.39 16.79
CA VAL A 342 18.77 -17.89 16.27
C VAL A 342 18.06 -18.94 15.40
N TRP A 343 18.79 -19.65 14.53
CA TRP A 343 18.23 -20.74 13.73
C TRP A 343 17.64 -21.85 14.59
N LYS A 344 18.39 -22.36 15.59
CA LYS A 344 17.92 -23.40 16.50
C LYS A 344 16.67 -22.99 17.27
N THR A 345 16.61 -21.74 17.76
CA THR A 345 15.42 -21.23 18.45
C THR A 345 14.22 -21.17 17.51
N MET A 346 14.41 -20.68 16.28
CA MET A 346 13.35 -20.64 15.27
C MET A 346 12.86 -22.03 14.88
N GLU A 347 13.78 -22.99 14.69
CA GLU A 347 13.46 -24.39 14.39
C GLU A 347 12.67 -25.05 15.52
N SER A 348 13.08 -24.83 16.77
CA SER A 348 12.38 -25.32 17.96
C SER A 348 10.96 -24.75 18.06
N LEU A 349 10.80 -23.43 17.90
CA LEU A 349 9.51 -22.76 17.99
C LEU A 349 8.58 -23.14 16.83
N THR A 350 9.08 -23.15 15.59
CA THR A 350 8.27 -23.55 14.43
C THR A 350 7.83 -25.02 14.54
N THR A 351 8.72 -25.91 14.98
CA THR A 351 8.38 -27.32 15.23
C THR A 351 7.33 -27.45 16.34
N SER A 352 7.44 -26.68 17.44
CA SER A 352 6.43 -26.72 18.51
C SER A 352 5.08 -26.16 18.05
N MET A 353 5.04 -25.28 17.05
CA MET A 353 3.83 -24.80 16.37
C MET A 353 3.35 -25.73 15.24
N CYS A 354 3.98 -26.91 15.05
CA CYS A 354 3.75 -27.86 13.95
C CYS A 354 4.07 -27.37 12.54
N TRP A 355 4.80 -26.27 12.39
CA TRP A 355 5.21 -25.81 11.07
C TRP A 355 6.29 -26.73 10.50
N LYS A 356 6.24 -26.97 9.19
CA LYS A 356 7.20 -27.82 8.47
C LYS A 356 8.11 -26.96 7.61
N VAL A 357 9.40 -27.29 7.55
CA VAL A 357 10.29 -26.76 6.51
C VAL A 357 10.03 -27.54 5.24
N VAL A 358 9.50 -26.88 4.21
CA VAL A 358 9.21 -27.52 2.90
C VAL A 358 10.29 -27.23 1.86
N ALA A 359 11.05 -26.16 2.06
CA ALA A 359 12.24 -25.90 1.27
C ALA A 359 13.24 -25.05 2.07
N ARG A 360 14.53 -25.27 1.82
CA ARG A 360 15.61 -24.41 2.30
C ARG A 360 16.66 -24.31 1.21
N THR A 361 17.04 -23.09 0.88
CA THR A 361 17.99 -22.86 -0.20
C THR A 361 19.03 -21.82 0.18
N ARG A 362 20.15 -21.90 -0.54
CA ARG A 362 21.15 -20.84 -0.62
C ARG A 362 21.32 -20.52 -2.09
N PHE A 363 21.12 -19.27 -2.48
CA PHE A 363 21.34 -18.80 -3.83
C PHE A 363 22.32 -17.63 -3.78
N THR A 364 23.38 -17.70 -4.60
CA THR A 364 24.52 -16.76 -4.56
C THR A 364 25.07 -16.54 -3.14
N LYS A 365 24.93 -15.33 -2.58
CA LYS A 365 25.39 -14.93 -1.22
C LYS A 365 24.24 -14.77 -0.21
N VAL A 366 23.05 -15.22 -0.54
CA VAL A 366 21.82 -15.09 0.25
C VAL A 366 21.07 -16.42 0.26
N GLY A 367 20.00 -16.53 1.03
CA GLY A 367 19.25 -17.78 1.13
C GLY A 367 17.95 -17.55 1.88
N PHE A 368 17.00 -18.44 1.62
CA PHE A 368 15.70 -18.43 2.29
C PHE A 368 15.26 -19.84 2.67
N VAL A 369 14.36 -19.88 3.63
CA VAL A 369 13.61 -21.06 4.02
C VAL A 369 12.14 -20.79 3.73
N ILE A 370 11.44 -21.82 3.29
CA ILE A 370 9.99 -21.81 3.15
C ILE A 370 9.43 -22.76 4.21
N TYR A 371 8.67 -22.19 5.14
CA TYR A 371 7.87 -22.95 6.10
C TYR A 371 6.45 -23.11 5.57
N GLN A 372 5.78 -24.18 6.00
CA GLN A 372 4.37 -24.40 5.77
C GLN A 372 3.65 -24.55 7.11
N LYS A 373 2.58 -23.76 7.31
CA LYS A 373 1.67 -23.89 8.45
C LYS A 373 0.87 -25.19 8.31
N PRO A 374 0.57 -25.93 9.40
CA PRO A 374 -0.28 -27.11 9.32
C PRO A 374 -1.64 -26.81 8.67
N ASP A 375 -2.15 -27.78 7.93
CA ASP A 375 -3.48 -27.80 7.30
C ASP A 375 -4.50 -28.66 8.08
N SER A 376 -4.04 -29.34 9.13
CA SER A 376 -4.86 -30.11 10.08
C SER A 376 -4.43 -29.87 11.52
N ASP A 377 -5.29 -30.24 12.47
CA ASP A 377 -5.02 -30.17 13.91
C ASP A 377 -4.34 -31.42 14.48
N SER A 378 -4.19 -32.48 13.67
CA SER A 378 -3.69 -33.80 14.08
C SER A 378 -2.29 -33.77 14.73
N CYS A 379 -1.46 -32.78 14.37
CA CYS A 379 -0.13 -32.63 14.93
C CYS A 379 -0.13 -32.20 16.41
N TYR A 380 -1.19 -31.54 16.88
CA TYR A 380 -1.17 -30.85 18.17
C TYR A 380 -1.14 -31.82 19.36
N GLY A 381 -1.72 -33.02 19.20
CA GLY A 381 -1.65 -34.06 20.22
C GLY A 381 -0.27 -34.73 20.36
N ALA A 382 0.57 -34.64 19.33
CA ALA A 382 1.90 -35.26 19.29
C ALA A 382 3.04 -34.30 19.68
N ARG A 383 2.71 -33.12 20.21
CA ARG A 383 3.71 -32.10 20.59
C ARG A 383 4.54 -32.61 21.76
N LYS A 384 5.87 -32.59 21.59
CA LYS A 384 6.82 -33.00 22.65
C LYS A 384 6.74 -32.09 23.88
N ASN A 385 6.68 -30.78 23.65
CA ASN A 385 6.56 -29.75 24.67
C ASN A 385 5.41 -28.80 24.30
N ASN A 386 4.59 -28.43 25.28
CA ASN A 386 3.47 -27.50 25.10
C ASN A 386 3.88 -26.02 25.26
N GLU A 387 5.01 -25.66 24.65
CA GLU A 387 5.56 -24.31 24.68
C GLU A 387 5.73 -23.77 23.24
N PRO A 388 4.90 -22.79 22.81
CA PRO A 388 3.81 -22.14 23.54
C PRO A 388 2.56 -23.04 23.69
N PRO A 389 1.68 -22.81 24.69
CA PRO A 389 0.47 -23.63 24.88
C PRO A 389 -0.51 -23.45 23.72
N LEU A 390 -1.48 -24.38 23.57
CA LEU A 390 -2.61 -24.18 22.66
C LEU A 390 -3.58 -23.16 23.28
N CYS A 391 -4.19 -22.33 22.44
CA CYS A 391 -5.20 -21.39 22.92
C CYS A 391 -6.47 -22.10 23.38
N ASN A 392 -7.13 -21.56 24.40
CA ASN A 392 -8.48 -21.95 24.79
C ASN A 392 -9.53 -21.16 23.98
N GLU A 393 -10.81 -21.43 24.21
CA GLU A 393 -11.89 -20.74 23.50
C GLU A 393 -11.94 -19.24 23.80
N GLU A 394 -11.64 -18.83 25.03
CA GLU A 394 -11.64 -17.41 25.43
C GLU A 394 -10.53 -16.61 24.73
N ASP A 395 -9.32 -17.19 24.62
CA ASP A 395 -8.17 -16.62 23.91
C ASP A 395 -8.47 -16.35 22.43
N THR A 396 -9.30 -17.22 21.83
CA THR A 396 -9.70 -17.17 20.42
C THR A 396 -11.07 -16.57 20.19
N LYS A 397 -11.75 -16.10 21.24
CA LYS A 397 -13.09 -15.52 21.12
C LYS A 397 -13.03 -14.34 20.17
N LYS A 398 -13.95 -14.34 19.19
CA LYS A 398 -13.94 -13.43 18.05
C LYS A 398 -14.26 -12.00 18.49
N ASN A 399 -13.23 -11.28 18.92
CA ASN A 399 -13.22 -9.82 18.97
C ASN A 399 -12.40 -9.35 17.76
N SER A 400 -12.81 -8.24 17.13
CA SER A 400 -12.03 -7.59 16.08
C SER A 400 -10.55 -7.50 16.49
N SER A 401 -9.63 -7.76 15.55
CA SER A 401 -8.18 -7.67 15.85
C SER A 401 -7.72 -6.25 16.21
N TRP A 402 -8.60 -5.25 16.06
CA TRP A 402 -8.38 -3.86 16.42
C TRP A 402 -8.07 -3.67 17.92
N TYR A 403 -6.93 -3.05 18.24
CA TYR A 403 -6.41 -2.84 19.60
C TYR A 403 -6.36 -4.09 20.50
N THR A 404 -6.36 -5.29 19.91
CA THR A 404 -6.31 -6.55 20.67
C THR A 404 -4.85 -6.96 20.91
N PRO A 405 -4.45 -7.32 22.15
CA PRO A 405 -3.10 -7.81 22.42
C PRO A 405 -2.71 -9.08 21.62
N LEU A 406 -1.42 -9.23 21.37
CA LEU A 406 -0.86 -10.44 20.75
C LEU A 406 -1.12 -11.69 21.61
N LEU A 407 -1.47 -12.78 20.94
CA LEU A 407 -1.63 -14.09 21.57
C LEU A 407 -0.29 -14.60 22.13
N SER A 408 -0.36 -15.27 23.27
CA SER A 408 0.75 -16.04 23.88
C SER A 408 0.61 -17.55 23.69
N CYS A 409 -0.36 -17.97 22.89
CA CYS A 409 -0.71 -19.37 22.64
C CYS A 409 -0.88 -19.62 21.12
N VAL A 410 -0.84 -20.89 20.71
CA VAL A 410 -1.08 -21.30 19.31
C VAL A 410 -2.58 -21.50 19.09
N PRO A 411 -3.24 -20.70 18.23
CA PRO A 411 -4.62 -20.97 17.85
C PRO A 411 -4.70 -22.27 17.04
N LYS A 412 -5.71 -23.09 17.35
CA LYS A 412 -5.93 -24.35 16.63
C LYS A 412 -6.31 -24.07 15.17
N VAL A 413 -5.86 -24.94 14.26
CA VAL A 413 -6.28 -24.89 12.86
C VAL A 413 -7.76 -25.29 12.79
N PRO A 414 -8.61 -24.53 12.07
CA PRO A 414 -10.00 -24.92 11.87
C PRO A 414 -10.10 -26.28 11.17
N VAL A 415 -10.96 -27.18 11.67
CA VAL A 415 -11.20 -28.52 11.08
C VAL A 415 -12.45 -28.49 10.20
N GLY A 416 -12.43 -29.19 9.07
CA GLY A 416 -13.59 -29.35 8.18
C GLY A 416 -13.64 -28.33 7.05
N LEU A 417 -14.85 -27.88 6.68
CA LEU A 417 -15.06 -26.95 5.55
C LEU A 417 -14.34 -25.61 5.76
N THR A 418 -14.11 -25.22 7.01
CA THR A 418 -13.54 -23.93 7.44
C THR A 418 -12.00 -23.90 7.38
N GLY A 419 -11.37 -25.07 7.25
CA GLY A 419 -9.92 -25.22 7.01
C GLY A 419 -9.56 -25.37 5.53
N LYS A 420 -10.55 -25.36 4.62
CA LYS A 420 -10.31 -25.51 3.17
C LYS A 420 -9.69 -24.25 2.58
N TRP A 421 -8.79 -24.45 1.63
CA TRP A 421 -8.31 -23.38 0.77
C TRP A 421 -9.46 -22.85 -0.10
N PRO A 422 -9.53 -21.53 -0.32
CA PRO A 422 -10.44 -20.96 -1.31
C PRO A 422 -10.16 -21.50 -2.72
N SER A 423 -11.13 -21.33 -3.61
CA SER A 423 -10.97 -21.65 -5.03
C SER A 423 -9.75 -20.97 -5.65
N GLN A 424 -9.29 -21.52 -6.78
CA GLN A 424 -8.21 -20.89 -7.54
C GLN A 424 -8.67 -19.57 -8.17
N TRP A 425 -7.73 -18.66 -8.38
CA TRP A 425 -7.94 -17.43 -9.13
C TRP A 425 -8.14 -17.73 -10.62
N PRO A 426 -9.08 -17.09 -11.33
CA PRO A 426 -9.94 -15.97 -10.88
C PRO A 426 -11.28 -16.37 -10.23
N GLY A 427 -11.66 -17.66 -10.24
CA GLY A 427 -12.96 -18.12 -9.73
C GLY A 427 -13.25 -17.70 -8.29
N ARG A 428 -12.19 -17.66 -7.45
CA ARG A 428 -12.21 -17.15 -6.08
C ARG A 428 -12.96 -15.81 -5.90
N LEU A 429 -12.92 -14.91 -6.88
CA LEU A 429 -13.54 -13.59 -6.79
C LEU A 429 -15.07 -13.63 -6.61
N THR A 430 -15.70 -14.64 -7.22
CA THR A 430 -17.15 -14.81 -7.31
C THR A 430 -17.66 -16.04 -6.58
N ASP A 431 -16.79 -17.02 -6.30
CA ASP A 431 -17.17 -18.22 -5.57
C ASP A 431 -17.62 -17.88 -4.15
N LYS A 432 -18.41 -18.78 -3.55
CA LYS A 432 -18.89 -18.63 -2.17
C LYS A 432 -17.68 -18.58 -1.22
N PRO A 433 -17.49 -17.48 -0.46
CA PRO A 433 -16.43 -17.41 0.56
C PRO A 433 -16.53 -18.53 1.58
N VAL A 434 -15.39 -19.08 2.00
CA VAL A 434 -15.33 -20.18 2.98
C VAL A 434 -15.77 -19.69 4.35
N SER A 435 -15.44 -18.45 4.70
CA SER A 435 -15.79 -17.81 5.98
C SER A 435 -17.28 -17.48 6.14
N LEU A 436 -18.09 -17.48 5.06
CA LEU A 436 -19.55 -17.36 5.20
C LEU A 436 -20.13 -18.52 6.04
N LEU A 437 -19.54 -19.71 5.93
CA LEU A 437 -19.99 -20.90 6.66
C LEU A 437 -19.73 -20.79 8.16
N THR A 438 -18.60 -20.18 8.56
CA THR A 438 -18.27 -19.96 9.98
C THR A 438 -19.12 -18.89 10.64
N GLU A 439 -19.53 -17.90 9.86
CA GLU A 439 -20.16 -16.69 10.39
C GLU A 439 -21.69 -16.72 10.30
N GLN A 440 -22.28 -17.86 9.89
CA GLN A 440 -23.73 -18.07 9.74
C GLN A 440 -24.41 -16.94 8.94
N ARG A 441 -23.73 -16.44 7.91
CA ARG A 441 -24.25 -15.32 7.11
C ARG A 441 -24.97 -15.80 5.86
N SER A 442 -25.87 -14.95 5.38
CA SER A 442 -26.64 -15.19 4.16
C SER A 442 -25.71 -15.15 2.94
N GLU A 443 -25.64 -16.27 2.22
CA GLU A 443 -25.04 -16.30 0.89
C GLU A 443 -25.75 -15.32 -0.06
N GLU A 444 -27.07 -15.13 0.10
CA GLU A 444 -27.81 -14.20 -0.75
C GLU A 444 -27.31 -12.76 -0.57
N SER A 445 -27.04 -12.31 0.67
CA SER A 445 -26.52 -10.96 0.91
C SER A 445 -25.17 -10.72 0.22
N PHE A 446 -24.30 -11.74 0.19
CA PHE A 446 -23.03 -11.69 -0.56
C PHE A 446 -23.25 -11.58 -2.08
N ARG A 447 -24.23 -12.32 -2.61
CA ARG A 447 -24.60 -12.31 -4.04
C ARG A 447 -25.24 -10.98 -4.44
N GLU A 448 -26.14 -10.46 -3.61
CA GLU A 448 -26.79 -9.17 -3.77
C GLU A 448 -25.78 -8.03 -3.76
N ASP A 449 -24.85 -7.99 -2.79
CA ASP A 449 -23.75 -7.01 -2.76
C ASP A 449 -22.94 -7.02 -4.06
N THR A 450 -22.58 -8.22 -4.53
CA THR A 450 -21.82 -8.37 -5.78
C THR A 450 -22.61 -7.88 -7.00
N ARG A 451 -23.90 -8.22 -7.12
CA ARG A 451 -24.75 -7.76 -8.23
C ARG A 451 -24.96 -6.24 -8.18
N LEU A 452 -25.25 -5.70 -7.00
CA LEU A 452 -25.46 -4.28 -6.74
C LEU A 452 -24.24 -3.46 -7.17
N TRP A 453 -23.04 -3.83 -6.70
CA TRP A 453 -21.82 -3.11 -7.04
C TRP A 453 -21.40 -3.27 -8.49
N SER A 454 -21.62 -4.45 -9.09
CA SER A 454 -21.37 -4.65 -10.51
C SER A 454 -22.18 -3.67 -11.37
N GLY A 455 -23.50 -3.55 -11.11
CA GLY A 455 -24.36 -2.60 -11.82
C GLY A 455 -24.02 -1.15 -11.50
N THR A 456 -23.87 -0.83 -10.21
CA THR A 456 -23.57 0.54 -9.76
C THR A 456 -22.25 1.05 -10.33
N VAL A 457 -21.20 0.23 -10.35
CA VAL A 457 -19.91 0.64 -10.91
C VAL A 457 -20.03 0.87 -12.42
N SER A 458 -20.66 -0.05 -13.15
CA SER A 458 -20.91 0.07 -14.60
C SER A 458 -21.68 1.35 -14.95
N ASP A 459 -22.82 1.56 -14.31
CA ASP A 459 -23.84 2.53 -14.77
C ASP A 459 -23.68 3.91 -14.14
N ILE A 460 -22.97 4.00 -13.02
CA ILE A 460 -22.77 5.25 -12.29
C ILE A 460 -21.29 5.63 -12.34
N TYR A 461 -20.39 4.80 -11.80
CA TYR A 461 -18.99 5.20 -11.61
C TYR A 461 -18.23 5.36 -12.93
N LEU A 462 -18.45 4.45 -13.87
CA LEU A 462 -17.69 4.41 -15.12
C LEU A 462 -18.26 5.30 -16.22
N THR A 463 -19.57 5.55 -16.19
CA THR A 463 -20.31 6.23 -17.26
C THR A 463 -20.94 7.54 -16.82
N GLY A 464 -21.55 7.59 -15.64
CA GLY A 464 -22.28 8.76 -15.13
C GLY A 464 -21.42 9.79 -14.40
N LEU A 465 -20.47 9.34 -13.58
CA LEU A 465 -19.59 10.23 -12.83
C LEU A 465 -18.46 10.72 -13.73
N ALA A 466 -18.22 12.04 -13.76
CA ALA A 466 -17.12 12.67 -14.51
C ALA A 466 -15.73 12.43 -13.86
N ILE A 467 -15.43 11.17 -13.53
CA ILE A 467 -14.17 10.73 -12.95
C ILE A 467 -13.19 10.40 -14.08
N ASN A 468 -12.00 10.98 -14.03
CA ASN A 468 -10.94 10.63 -14.98
C ASN A 468 -10.23 9.34 -14.56
N TRP A 469 -10.80 8.19 -14.93
CA TRP A 469 -10.28 6.85 -14.62
C TRP A 469 -8.86 6.57 -15.12
N THR A 470 -8.33 7.34 -16.10
CA THR A 470 -6.94 7.20 -16.55
C THR A 470 -5.91 7.65 -15.51
N LYS A 471 -6.35 8.42 -14.51
CA LYS A 471 -5.50 8.94 -13.42
C LYS A 471 -5.72 8.21 -12.09
N ILE A 472 -6.59 7.20 -12.05
CA ILE A 472 -6.96 6.48 -10.82
C ILE A 472 -6.19 5.16 -10.75
N HIS A 473 -5.46 4.96 -9.66
CA HIS A 473 -4.76 3.71 -9.40
C HIS A 473 -4.88 3.24 -7.95
N ASN A 474 -4.69 4.14 -6.98
CA ASN A 474 -4.83 3.85 -5.56
C ASN A 474 -6.26 4.20 -5.12
N VAL A 475 -7.10 3.19 -4.91
CA VAL A 475 -8.49 3.36 -4.50
C VAL A 475 -8.69 2.88 -3.08
N MET A 476 -9.55 3.53 -2.33
CA MET A 476 -10.01 3.08 -1.02
C MET A 476 -11.52 2.98 -1.01
N ASP A 477 -12.01 1.81 -0.60
CA ASP A 477 -13.40 1.62 -0.18
C ASP A 477 -13.46 1.76 1.33
N MET A 478 -14.11 2.82 1.81
CA MET A 478 -14.13 3.16 3.23
C MET A 478 -15.10 2.29 4.05
N ASN A 479 -16.03 1.59 3.39
CA ASN A 479 -17.03 0.73 4.03
C ASN A 479 -17.35 -0.46 3.12
N ALA A 480 -16.41 -1.41 3.07
CA ALA A 480 -16.32 -2.33 1.96
C ALA A 480 -17.40 -3.42 1.89
N GLY A 481 -18.22 -3.61 2.93
CA GLY A 481 -19.20 -4.69 2.96
C GLY A 481 -18.54 -6.03 2.58
N TYR A 482 -19.04 -6.72 1.56
CA TYR A 482 -18.45 -7.98 1.07
C TYR A 482 -17.36 -7.81 0.01
N GLY A 483 -16.89 -6.58 -0.24
CA GLY A 483 -15.87 -6.24 -1.23
C GLY A 483 -16.41 -6.19 -2.67
N GLY A 484 -17.73 -6.05 -2.86
CA GLY A 484 -18.35 -6.00 -4.18
C GLY A 484 -17.85 -4.84 -5.05
N PHE A 485 -17.61 -3.67 -4.48
CA PHE A 485 -17.05 -2.51 -5.20
C PHE A 485 -15.67 -2.83 -5.80
N ALA A 486 -14.77 -3.42 -4.99
CA ALA A 486 -13.46 -3.84 -5.47
C ALA A 486 -13.53 -4.97 -6.50
N ALA A 487 -14.47 -5.91 -6.32
CA ALA A 487 -14.69 -6.98 -7.28
C ALA A 487 -15.17 -6.44 -8.65
N ALA A 488 -16.05 -5.44 -8.66
CA ALA A 488 -16.53 -4.80 -9.88
C ALA A 488 -15.42 -4.02 -10.62
N LEU A 489 -14.37 -3.58 -9.92
CA LEU A 489 -13.23 -2.88 -10.49
C LEU A 489 -12.04 -3.78 -10.86
N ILE A 490 -12.15 -5.11 -10.69
CA ILE A 490 -11.00 -6.01 -10.76
C ILE A 490 -10.23 -5.99 -12.09
N ASN A 491 -10.93 -5.70 -13.20
CA ASN A 491 -10.36 -5.68 -14.55
C ASN A 491 -9.72 -4.32 -14.90
N ARG A 492 -9.70 -3.37 -13.97
CA ARG A 492 -9.03 -2.08 -14.14
C ARG A 492 -7.60 -2.17 -13.59
N PRO A 493 -6.64 -1.42 -14.16
CA PRO A 493 -5.25 -1.42 -13.69
C PRO A 493 -5.13 -0.55 -12.42
N LEU A 494 -5.81 -0.96 -11.35
CA LEU A 494 -5.88 -0.28 -10.05
C LEU A 494 -5.94 -1.32 -8.93
N TRP A 495 -5.79 -0.87 -7.68
CA TRP A 495 -6.04 -1.69 -6.51
C TRP A 495 -6.95 -0.96 -5.53
N VAL A 496 -7.68 -1.74 -4.72
CA VAL A 496 -8.60 -1.21 -3.73
C VAL A 496 -8.18 -1.63 -2.33
N MET A 497 -7.95 -0.67 -1.44
CA MET A 497 -7.92 -0.89 0.00
C MET A 497 -9.37 -1.04 0.48
N ASN A 498 -9.78 -2.26 0.81
CA ASN A 498 -11.11 -2.51 1.36
C ASN A 498 -11.08 -2.31 2.88
N VAL A 499 -11.77 -1.29 3.38
CA VAL A 499 -11.84 -1.00 4.82
C VAL A 499 -13.13 -1.55 5.39
N VAL A 500 -13.02 -2.38 6.43
CA VAL A 500 -14.16 -2.84 7.22
C VAL A 500 -14.16 -2.07 8.54
N PRO A 501 -15.15 -1.18 8.77
CA PRO A 501 -15.25 -0.43 10.02
C PRO A 501 -15.41 -1.38 11.22
N VAL A 502 -14.69 -1.12 12.32
CA VAL A 502 -14.67 -2.03 13.49
C VAL A 502 -16.00 -2.12 14.24
N GLN A 503 -16.93 -1.19 13.98
CA GLN A 503 -18.28 -1.18 14.52
C GLN A 503 -19.32 -1.81 13.58
N GLY A 504 -18.95 -2.05 12.33
CA GLY A 504 -19.80 -2.67 11.33
C GLY A 504 -19.79 -4.19 11.43
N GLU A 505 -20.46 -4.83 10.48
CA GLU A 505 -20.37 -6.27 10.33
C GLU A 505 -18.96 -6.69 9.92
N ASP A 506 -18.42 -7.72 10.57
CA ASP A 506 -17.07 -8.20 10.30
C ASP A 506 -17.01 -9.05 9.02
N THR A 507 -16.97 -8.42 7.85
CA THR A 507 -16.91 -9.10 6.55
C THR A 507 -15.49 -9.33 6.04
N LEU A 508 -14.47 -8.92 6.78
CA LEU A 508 -13.12 -8.82 6.22
C LEU A 508 -12.54 -10.18 5.84
N SER A 509 -12.86 -11.24 6.59
CA SER A 509 -12.50 -12.62 6.25
C SER A 509 -12.99 -13.01 4.85
N MET A 510 -14.21 -12.58 4.49
CA MET A 510 -14.87 -12.88 3.22
C MET A 510 -14.19 -12.13 2.06
N ILE A 511 -13.79 -10.86 2.30
CA ILE A 511 -13.03 -10.07 1.32
C ILE A 511 -11.70 -10.77 0.99
N PHE A 512 -11.00 -11.27 2.01
CA PHE A 512 -9.78 -12.06 1.79
C PHE A 512 -10.10 -13.36 1.05
N ASP A 513 -11.16 -14.07 1.41
CA ASP A 513 -11.61 -15.28 0.72
C ASP A 513 -11.96 -15.07 -0.75
N ARG A 514 -12.27 -13.83 -1.19
CA ARG A 514 -12.40 -13.47 -2.62
C ARG A 514 -11.08 -13.25 -3.34
N GLY A 515 -9.95 -13.27 -2.62
CA GLY A 515 -8.64 -12.92 -3.18
C GLY A 515 -8.40 -11.42 -3.30
N LEU A 516 -9.09 -10.62 -2.47
CA LEU A 516 -8.91 -9.18 -2.32
C LEU A 516 -8.14 -8.88 -1.02
N ILE A 517 -7.66 -7.65 -0.86
CA ILE A 517 -6.98 -7.18 0.37
C ILE A 517 -7.84 -6.18 1.11
N GLY A 518 -7.69 -6.11 2.42
CA GLY A 518 -8.37 -5.11 3.22
C GLY A 518 -7.83 -5.00 4.64
N ILE A 519 -8.47 -4.17 5.45
CA ILE A 519 -8.02 -3.85 6.81
C ILE A 519 -9.21 -3.46 7.69
N TYR A 520 -9.13 -3.79 8.98
CA TYR A 520 -10.02 -3.21 9.98
C TYR A 520 -9.61 -1.79 10.32
N HIS A 521 -10.58 -0.90 10.51
CA HIS A 521 -10.28 0.46 10.93
C HIS A 521 -11.42 1.11 11.73
N ASP A 522 -11.07 1.93 12.72
CA ASP A 522 -11.99 2.86 13.37
C ASP A 522 -11.85 4.25 12.73
N TRP A 523 -12.85 4.68 11.97
CA TRP A 523 -12.84 5.98 11.29
C TRP A 523 -12.94 7.19 12.23
N CYS A 524 -13.14 6.98 13.54
CA CYS A 524 -12.95 8.03 14.53
C CYS A 524 -11.47 8.29 14.87
N GLU A 525 -10.55 7.56 14.25
CA GLU A 525 -9.11 7.75 14.37
C GLU A 525 -8.45 7.92 12.99
N SER A 526 -7.27 8.53 12.93
CA SER A 526 -6.54 8.65 11.66
C SER A 526 -6.08 7.29 11.13
N PHE A 527 -6.17 7.09 9.82
CA PHE A 527 -5.75 5.89 9.11
C PHE A 527 -4.22 5.74 9.09
N ASN A 528 -3.72 4.50 9.15
CA ASN A 528 -2.29 4.16 9.15
C ASN A 528 -1.63 4.28 7.76
N THR A 529 -1.71 5.47 7.17
CA THR A 529 -1.15 5.76 5.85
C THR A 529 -0.50 7.13 5.82
N TYR A 530 0.44 7.32 4.89
CA TYR A 530 1.00 8.64 4.61
C TYR A 530 -0.09 9.58 4.05
N PRO A 531 0.02 10.90 4.26
CA PRO A 531 -0.86 11.86 3.58
C PRO A 531 -0.74 11.73 2.06
N ARG A 532 -1.84 12.03 1.35
CA ARG A 532 -1.90 12.04 -0.13
C ARG A 532 -1.55 10.68 -0.74
N SER A 533 -2.14 9.60 -0.24
CA SER A 533 -1.88 8.24 -0.71
C SER A 533 -2.85 7.77 -1.78
N TYR A 534 -4.10 8.22 -1.76
CA TYR A 534 -5.18 7.68 -2.58
C TYR A 534 -5.67 8.67 -3.64
N ASP A 535 -6.01 8.14 -4.82
CA ASP A 535 -6.56 8.88 -5.96
C ASP A 535 -8.08 9.00 -5.88
N LEU A 536 -8.75 7.97 -5.31
CA LEU A 536 -10.19 7.93 -5.12
C LEU A 536 -10.55 7.29 -3.79
N LEU A 537 -11.39 7.96 -3.02
CA LEU A 537 -12.10 7.39 -1.87
C LEU A 537 -13.56 7.20 -2.23
N HIS A 538 -14.07 6.00 -1.97
CA HIS A 538 -15.47 5.65 -2.04
C HIS A 538 -16.01 5.45 -0.62
N SER A 539 -17.19 6.01 -0.35
CA SER A 539 -17.91 5.82 0.91
C SER A 539 -19.39 5.59 0.65
N SER A 540 -19.94 4.46 1.12
CA SER A 540 -21.36 4.14 1.05
C SER A 540 -21.94 3.95 2.46
N PHE A 541 -22.91 4.81 2.82
CA PHE A 541 -23.65 4.84 4.10
C PHE A 541 -22.77 4.74 5.36
N LEU A 542 -21.55 5.28 5.29
CA LEU A 542 -20.60 5.26 6.40
C LEU A 542 -20.78 6.47 7.33
N LEU A 543 -20.95 7.66 6.78
CA LEU A 543 -20.79 8.91 7.52
C LEU A 543 -21.97 9.17 8.45
N THR A 544 -23.20 8.84 8.03
CA THR A 544 -24.38 8.91 8.90
C THR A 544 -24.20 8.09 10.17
N ASN A 545 -23.71 6.84 10.02
CA ASN A 545 -23.47 5.95 11.16
C ASN A 545 -22.33 6.46 12.06
N LEU A 546 -21.24 6.97 11.48
CA LEU A 546 -20.11 7.50 12.23
C LEU A 546 -20.43 8.77 13.02
N SER A 547 -21.33 9.61 12.51
CA SER A 547 -21.66 10.92 13.11
C SER A 547 -22.23 10.85 14.53
N GLN A 548 -22.66 9.66 14.96
CA GLN A 548 -23.12 9.40 16.33
C GLN A 548 -21.97 9.17 17.33
N ARG A 549 -20.76 8.87 16.85
CA ARG A 549 -19.59 8.51 17.68
C ARG A 549 -18.49 9.55 17.71
N CYS A 550 -18.25 10.22 16.59
CA CYS A 550 -17.19 11.21 16.47
C CYS A 550 -17.60 12.37 15.56
N ASP A 551 -16.89 13.48 15.71
CA ASP A 551 -17.18 14.69 14.96
C ASP A 551 -16.87 14.50 13.47
N LEU A 552 -17.86 14.75 12.62
CA LEU A 552 -17.74 14.70 11.16
C LEU A 552 -16.52 15.51 10.66
N MET A 553 -16.20 16.61 11.32
CA MET A 553 -15.05 17.45 10.98
C MET A 553 -13.72 16.70 11.08
N GLU A 554 -13.58 15.80 12.06
CA GLU A 554 -12.37 15.02 12.26
C GLU A 554 -12.21 13.98 11.14
N VAL A 555 -13.31 13.35 10.74
CA VAL A 555 -13.36 12.41 9.61
C VAL A 555 -13.03 13.12 8.29
N VAL A 556 -13.60 14.31 8.05
CA VAL A 556 -13.36 15.06 6.81
C VAL A 556 -11.90 15.55 6.73
N VAL A 557 -11.30 15.94 7.85
CA VAL A 557 -9.86 16.27 7.88
C VAL A 557 -8.99 15.05 7.58
N GLU A 558 -9.39 13.86 8.04
CA GLU A 558 -8.69 12.62 7.71
C GLU A 558 -8.82 12.24 6.23
N ILE A 559 -10.03 12.32 5.65
CA ILE A 559 -10.28 12.20 4.20
C ILE A 559 -9.39 13.18 3.43
N ASP A 560 -9.37 14.43 3.87
CA ASP A 560 -8.54 15.47 3.27
C ASP A 560 -7.06 15.14 3.36
N ARG A 561 -6.60 14.58 4.47
CA ARG A 561 -5.19 14.19 4.65
C ARG A 561 -4.78 13.10 3.66
N ILE A 562 -5.59 12.08 3.45
CA ILE A 562 -5.20 10.87 2.71
C ILE A 562 -5.45 10.94 1.20
N VAL A 563 -6.38 11.80 0.74
CA VAL A 563 -6.66 12.00 -0.70
C VAL A 563 -5.57 12.87 -1.33
N ARG A 564 -5.10 12.49 -2.54
CA ARG A 564 -4.13 13.28 -3.32
C ARG A 564 -4.75 14.56 -3.86
N PRO A 565 -3.97 15.64 -4.05
CA PRO A 565 -4.41 16.77 -4.87
C PRO A 565 -4.88 16.30 -6.25
N GLY A 566 -6.06 16.73 -6.69
CA GLY A 566 -6.71 16.24 -7.90
C GLY A 566 -7.41 14.88 -7.77
N GLY A 567 -7.41 14.29 -6.58
CA GLY A 567 -8.13 13.06 -6.26
C GLY A 567 -9.62 13.29 -5.96
N TYR A 568 -10.37 12.20 -5.95
CA TYR A 568 -11.82 12.20 -5.84
C TYR A 568 -12.29 11.63 -4.50
N LEU A 569 -13.40 12.16 -4.00
CA LEU A 569 -14.24 11.55 -2.97
C LEU A 569 -15.62 11.31 -3.57
N VAL A 570 -16.11 10.09 -3.51
CA VAL A 570 -17.49 9.75 -3.92
C VAL A 570 -18.23 9.24 -2.69
N VAL A 571 -19.25 9.98 -2.27
CA VAL A 571 -20.07 9.66 -1.10
C VAL A 571 -21.49 9.35 -1.56
N GLN A 572 -21.96 8.15 -1.21
CA GLN A 572 -23.36 7.78 -1.22
C GLN A 572 -23.82 7.71 0.23
N ASP A 573 -24.72 8.59 0.66
CA ASP A 573 -25.21 8.64 2.04
C ASP A 573 -26.60 9.31 2.08
N THR A 574 -27.15 9.53 3.28
CA THR A 574 -28.41 10.28 3.45
C THR A 574 -28.30 11.70 2.91
N VAL A 575 -29.42 12.25 2.43
CA VAL A 575 -29.48 13.62 1.90
C VAL A 575 -29.06 14.63 2.97
N GLU A 576 -29.47 14.41 4.23
CA GLU A 576 -29.13 15.22 5.39
C GLU A 576 -27.62 15.22 5.65
N MET A 577 -26.97 14.07 5.52
CA MET A 577 -25.52 13.96 5.66
C MET A 577 -24.79 14.65 4.51
N MET A 578 -25.23 14.48 3.27
CA MET A 578 -24.64 15.17 2.12
C MET A 578 -24.79 16.70 2.22
N LYS A 579 -25.95 17.19 2.71
CA LYS A 579 -26.19 18.61 3.02
C LYS A 579 -25.20 19.16 4.07
N LYS A 580 -24.87 18.37 5.09
CA LYS A 580 -23.87 18.74 6.12
C LYS A 580 -22.43 18.68 5.60
N LEU A 581 -22.11 17.68 4.78
CA LEU A 581 -20.76 17.45 4.27
C LEU A 581 -20.34 18.48 3.22
N ASN A 582 -21.25 18.85 2.31
CA ASN A 582 -20.93 19.69 1.16
C ASN A 582 -20.31 21.06 1.55
N PRO A 583 -20.87 21.84 2.49
CA PRO A 583 -20.27 23.11 2.92
C PRO A 583 -18.88 22.97 3.56
N ILE A 584 -18.60 21.83 4.22
CA ILE A 584 -17.28 21.55 4.80
C ILE A 584 -16.25 21.32 3.69
N LEU A 585 -16.58 20.51 2.68
CA LEU A 585 -15.71 20.27 1.52
C LEU A 585 -15.43 21.56 0.75
N LEU A 586 -16.45 22.40 0.54
CA LEU A 586 -16.28 23.71 -0.09
C LEU A 586 -15.33 24.62 0.71
N SER A 587 -15.41 24.61 2.05
CA SER A 587 -14.47 25.36 2.92
C SER A 587 -13.01 24.89 2.77
N LEU A 588 -12.80 23.61 2.41
CA LEU A 588 -11.50 23.00 2.13
C LEU A 588 -11.01 23.22 0.69
N ARG A 589 -11.74 24.03 -0.09
CA ARG A 589 -11.50 24.31 -1.52
C ARG A 589 -11.62 23.06 -2.39
N TRP A 590 -12.51 22.13 -2.05
CA TRP A 590 -12.93 21.08 -2.96
C TRP A 590 -14.00 21.62 -3.89
N SER A 591 -14.02 21.15 -5.14
CA SER A 591 -15.18 21.33 -6.01
C SER A 591 -16.13 20.15 -5.81
N THR A 592 -17.42 20.42 -5.65
CA THR A 592 -18.42 19.38 -5.41
C THR A 592 -19.47 19.37 -6.51
N ASN A 593 -20.01 18.18 -6.78
CA ASN A 593 -21.15 17.96 -7.67
C ASN A 593 -22.04 16.86 -7.07
N VAL A 594 -23.35 16.98 -7.25
CA VAL A 594 -24.32 15.96 -6.82
C VAL A 594 -24.88 15.28 -8.05
N TYR A 595 -24.75 13.96 -8.14
CA TYR A 595 -25.25 13.17 -9.26
C TYR A 595 -26.53 12.42 -8.87
N LYS A 596 -27.61 12.67 -9.62
CA LYS A 596 -28.95 12.07 -9.44
C LYS A 596 -29.49 12.14 -8.00
N GLY A 597 -29.14 13.17 -7.24
CA GLY A 597 -29.51 13.32 -5.83
C GLY A 597 -28.95 12.27 -4.86
N LYS A 598 -28.16 11.30 -5.34
CA LYS A 598 -27.72 10.12 -4.57
C LYS A 598 -26.22 10.10 -4.26
N PHE A 599 -25.41 10.77 -5.06
CA PHE A 599 -23.95 10.74 -4.94
C PHE A 599 -23.38 12.15 -4.86
N LEU A 600 -22.72 12.49 -3.76
CA LEU A 600 -21.88 13.67 -3.65
C LEU A 600 -20.46 13.33 -4.11
N VAL A 601 -20.03 13.97 -5.21
CA VAL A 601 -18.70 13.82 -5.78
C VAL A 601 -17.88 15.07 -5.45
N GLY A 602 -16.83 14.90 -4.67
CA GLY A 602 -15.83 15.93 -4.41
C GLY A 602 -14.57 15.70 -5.24
N LEU A 603 -14.03 16.77 -5.82
CA LEU A 603 -12.70 16.80 -6.43
C LEU A 603 -11.81 17.75 -5.64
N LYS A 604 -10.72 17.22 -5.11
CA LYS A 604 -9.79 17.94 -4.25
C LYS A 604 -8.88 18.86 -5.07
N SER A 605 -8.79 20.13 -4.68
CA SER A 605 -7.86 21.08 -5.32
C SER A 605 -6.41 20.88 -4.89
N SER A 606 -5.49 21.53 -5.61
CA SER A 606 -4.07 21.64 -5.25
C SER A 606 -3.77 22.73 -4.22
N TRP A 607 -4.79 23.45 -3.75
CA TRP A 607 -4.62 24.52 -2.78
C TRP A 607 -4.23 23.96 -1.42
N ARG A 608 -3.01 24.20 -0.96
CA ARG A 608 -2.65 24.18 0.45
C ARG A 608 -1.72 25.37 0.63
N SER A 609 -2.19 26.41 1.28
CA SER A 609 -1.50 27.71 1.35
C SER A 609 -0.01 27.54 1.61
N CYS A 610 0.80 27.78 0.58
CA CYS A 610 2.24 27.97 0.68
C CYS A 610 2.48 29.48 0.77
N GLU A 611 1.99 30.17 1.80
CA GLU A 611 2.44 31.52 2.13
C GLU A 611 1.81 32.00 3.43
N SER A 612 2.65 32.52 4.32
CA SER A 612 2.29 33.60 5.24
C SER A 612 1.82 34.79 4.40
N ARG A 613 0.75 35.46 4.83
CA ARG A 613 0.22 36.66 4.19
C ARG A 613 1.32 37.70 3.94
N GLU A 614 1.80 37.80 2.71
CA GLU A 614 2.21 39.06 2.10
C GLU A 614 1.45 39.18 0.78
N GLY A 615 0.84 40.34 0.58
CA GLY A 615 -0.32 40.53 -0.29
C GLY A 615 -0.03 40.24 -1.76
N ILE A 616 -0.84 39.36 -2.34
CA ILE A 616 -1.10 39.35 -3.79
C ILE A 616 -2.59 39.56 -3.99
N THR A 617 -2.95 40.77 -4.38
CA THR A 617 -4.27 41.14 -4.87
C THR A 617 -4.50 40.41 -6.20
N LEU A 618 -5.35 39.39 -6.22
CA LEU A 618 -5.79 38.73 -7.46
C LEU A 618 -6.75 39.67 -8.20
N GLN A 619 -6.29 40.22 -9.31
CA GLN A 619 -7.12 40.92 -10.28
C GLN A 619 -8.10 39.91 -10.91
N ARG A 620 -9.41 40.18 -10.78
CA ARG A 620 -10.47 39.40 -11.43
C ARG A 620 -10.29 39.45 -12.95
N LEU A 621 -9.96 38.33 -13.58
CA LEU A 621 -10.20 38.13 -15.00
C LEU A 621 -11.67 37.73 -15.19
N SER A 622 -12.47 38.69 -15.64
CA SER A 622 -13.81 38.43 -16.16
C SER A 622 -13.69 37.76 -17.53
N LEU A 623 -14.19 36.54 -17.65
CA LEU A 623 -14.43 35.90 -18.94
C LEU A 623 -15.65 36.57 -19.59
N SER A 624 -15.43 37.27 -20.71
CA SER A 624 -16.49 37.66 -21.64
C SER A 624 -16.71 36.54 -22.68
N PRO A 625 -17.95 36.36 -23.18
CA PRO A 625 -18.28 35.26 -24.08
C PRO A 625 -17.77 35.51 -25.52
N PHE A 626 -17.08 34.51 -26.07
CA PHE A 626 -16.66 34.48 -27.47
C PHE A 626 -17.86 34.21 -28.39
N ASN A 627 -18.00 35.05 -29.41
CA ASN A 627 -18.97 34.93 -30.51
C ASN A 627 -18.17 34.64 -31.80
N PRO A 628 -18.39 33.53 -32.54
CA PRO A 628 -17.62 33.25 -33.74
C PRO A 628 -18.28 33.91 -34.95
N ARG A 629 -17.70 35.01 -35.45
CA ARG A 629 -17.91 35.44 -36.84
C ARG A 629 -16.63 35.26 -37.64
N ILE A 630 -16.74 34.40 -38.63
CA ILE A 630 -15.77 34.14 -39.69
C ILE A 630 -15.62 35.41 -40.53
N HIS A 631 -14.41 35.95 -40.60
CA HIS A 631 -14.00 36.85 -41.67
C HIS A 631 -12.69 36.38 -42.28
N VAL A 632 -12.79 35.91 -43.52
CA VAL A 632 -11.69 35.65 -44.44
C VAL A 632 -11.10 37.00 -44.85
N SER A 633 -9.78 37.18 -44.67
CA SER A 633 -9.03 38.18 -45.43
C SER A 633 -7.57 37.74 -45.60
N LYS A 634 -7.00 38.20 -46.72
CA LYS A 634 -5.93 37.59 -47.51
C LYS A 634 -4.57 37.55 -46.83
N VAL A 635 -3.84 36.50 -47.20
CA VAL A 635 -2.38 36.39 -47.09
C VAL A 635 -1.74 37.37 -48.08
N GLU A 636 -0.89 38.27 -47.59
CA GLU A 636 0.17 38.91 -48.37
C GLU A 636 1.51 38.65 -47.68
N THR A 637 2.33 37.86 -48.36
CA THR A 637 3.74 37.62 -48.08
C THR A 637 4.58 38.73 -48.73
N SER A 638 5.49 39.35 -47.99
CA SER A 638 6.72 39.89 -48.58
C SER A 638 7.88 39.84 -47.57
N HIS A 639 9.02 39.35 -48.06
CA HIS A 639 10.30 39.19 -47.37
C HIS A 639 11.03 40.53 -47.19
N VAL A 640 11.63 40.75 -46.01
CA VAL A 640 12.93 41.42 -45.72
C VAL A 640 13.27 40.99 -44.28
N GLY A 641 14.46 40.61 -43.81
CA GLY A 641 15.86 40.67 -44.23
C GLY A 641 16.67 40.62 -42.92
N MET A 642 17.76 39.86 -42.89
CA MET A 642 18.65 39.70 -41.72
C MET A 642 19.22 41.04 -41.24
N GLU A 643 19.32 41.24 -39.92
CA GLU A 643 20.33 42.12 -39.36
C GLU A 643 20.91 41.55 -38.06
N LEU A 644 22.24 41.41 -38.09
CA LEU A 644 23.13 41.07 -36.99
C LEU A 644 23.26 42.26 -36.04
N VAL A 645 23.20 42.02 -34.73
CA VAL A 645 23.82 42.91 -33.75
C VAL A 645 24.65 42.08 -32.79
N GLU A 646 25.96 42.14 -33.01
CA GLU A 646 27.03 41.74 -32.12
C GLU A 646 27.40 42.97 -31.27
N ASN A 647 27.41 42.88 -29.94
CA ASN A 647 28.35 43.72 -29.18
C ASN A 647 28.77 43.16 -27.81
N ARG A 648 30.05 43.41 -27.56
CA ARG A 648 31.01 42.80 -26.62
C ARG A 648 30.87 43.20 -25.15
N TYR A 649 31.32 42.27 -24.30
CA TYR A 649 32.18 42.39 -23.11
C TYR A 649 32.06 43.60 -22.15
N MET A 650 31.82 43.28 -20.87
CA MET A 650 32.67 43.73 -19.75
C MET A 650 32.75 42.62 -18.69
N GLY A 651 33.98 42.23 -18.33
CA GLY A 651 34.27 41.30 -17.23
C GLY A 651 34.37 42.04 -15.89
N LEU A 652 34.18 41.30 -14.79
CA LEU A 652 34.66 41.73 -13.47
C LEU A 652 35.01 40.50 -12.60
N SER A 653 36.11 40.68 -11.89
CA SER A 653 36.97 39.71 -11.22
C SER A 653 36.40 39.16 -9.91
N PHE A 654 36.84 37.94 -9.59
CA PHE A 654 36.81 37.28 -8.30
C PHE A 654 37.37 38.15 -7.16
N ARG A 655 36.73 38.08 -5.98
CA ARG A 655 37.37 38.33 -4.68
C ARG A 655 37.04 37.19 -3.70
N ARG A 656 38.11 36.52 -3.23
CA ARG A 656 38.18 35.71 -2.01
C ARG A 656 37.90 36.60 -0.80
N ILE A 657 37.08 36.12 0.13
CA ILE A 657 37.10 36.57 1.52
C ILE A 657 37.21 35.32 2.39
N THR A 658 38.40 35.13 2.95
CA THR A 658 38.64 34.43 4.21
C THR A 658 38.71 35.47 5.32
N LEU A 659 38.22 35.11 6.51
CA LEU A 659 38.48 35.60 7.88
C LEU A 659 37.29 35.09 8.70
N SER A 660 37.36 34.53 9.89
CA SER A 660 38.42 34.16 10.84
C SER A 660 37.70 33.48 12.02
#